data_AF-A0A194USR4-F1
#
_entry.id   AF-A0A194USR4-F1
#
_cell.length_a   1.000
_cell.length_b   1.000
_cell.length_c   1.000
_cell.angle_alpha   90.00
_cell.angle_beta   90.00
_cell.angle_gamma   90.00
#
_symmetry.space_group_name_H-M   'P 1'
#
loop_
_entity.id
_entity.type
_entity.pdbx_description
1 polymer ?
#
loop_
_entity_poly.entity_id
_entity_poly.type
_entity_poly.pdbx_seq_one_letter_code
_entity_poly.pdbx_strand_id
1 'polypeptide(L)'
;MSTPPDGKLSSLLQAIRSAIASMQNPPHAPGNDNKSPCVGIIQDIKRPGFKDYDTLGLFHSTSAKGINDDNKLLVERLVQLLSKLPPPSTELKQLSDGFINQLWNTLDHPPASSLGDQYQYRQADGSHSNINDPQLEAANTSYARSVRPIVLQKPDLPDPGTIFDKLSTDSFLLKPLHDINIVMKDFVRTILALNRADTTWSLDPRAKEGKTVFSKGVPAGTGNFVSAEFNLLYRWHSTISPKDEKWAIAEFKRLLKGKVPETASTNDFLGALAAWHASMPSGPEARTFENLKKLPDGTFSDDDLVKTLTDSIEDISGSFGANKVSRCMRSIEVLGILQARSWNLGTLNEFREFVGLAKHATFEDINPDPEVASRLKQLYDTPDSVEMYPGIVAEKTKPPMSPGSGLCGTVTMTTAILSDAVALVRGDRFYTIDYTPKPLTNWGFNEVNCDVAIDNGHVIHKLIFRASPNHFVNNSIYAHFPLVSPWENIKILKDLGKESQYSWEKPRRRRDLTTIESYKACTHILSHPKDFKVTWGEAITFLSMRDNGMVPACEFCLSGDGIANASNRDHIQKCLYPDNWDNDINNFVAVTTDRLLDQFGSSVASQTGLHPPNVPKDTRTREVDIVRNVIALATTRFSAALWSLPMTTQESPGGA
;
A
#
# COMPACT_ATOMS: atom_id res chain seq x y z
N MET A 1 -36.76 37.44 -2.43
CA MET A 1 -35.69 36.89 -3.30
C MET A 1 -34.68 36.20 -2.40
N SER A 2 -34.41 34.91 -2.61
CA SER A 2 -33.37 34.17 -1.89
C SER A 2 -32.02 34.30 -2.62
N THR A 3 -30.94 34.48 -1.86
CA THR A 3 -29.57 34.54 -2.42
C THR A 3 -29.09 33.16 -2.90
N PRO A 4 -28.22 33.07 -3.92
CA PRO A 4 -27.65 31.80 -4.38
C PRO A 4 -26.85 31.09 -3.27
N PRO A 5 -26.81 29.74 -3.26
CA PRO A 5 -26.06 28.97 -2.26
C PRO A 5 -24.54 29.17 -2.37
N ASP A 6 -24.03 29.50 -3.56
CA ASP A 6 -22.59 29.55 -3.87
C ASP A 6 -21.84 30.66 -3.09
N GLY A 7 -22.56 31.72 -2.71
CA GLY A 7 -22.07 32.76 -1.81
C GLY A 7 -21.83 32.28 -0.37
N LYS A 8 -22.47 31.18 0.07
CA LYS A 8 -22.25 30.59 1.39
C LYS A 8 -21.02 29.69 1.43
N LEU A 9 -20.75 28.93 0.38
CA LEU A 9 -19.56 28.06 0.34
C LEU A 9 -18.27 28.91 0.34
N SER A 10 -18.23 29.94 -0.50
CA SER A 10 -17.11 30.87 -0.60
C SER A 10 -16.85 31.63 0.70
N SER A 11 -17.89 32.20 1.34
CA SER A 11 -17.75 32.89 2.63
C SER A 11 -17.40 31.97 3.80
N LEU A 12 -17.91 30.72 3.84
CA LEU A 12 -17.55 29.75 4.87
C LEU A 12 -16.09 29.28 4.73
N LEU A 13 -15.64 28.99 3.51
CA LEU A 13 -14.22 28.70 3.24
C LEU A 13 -13.32 29.90 3.56
N GLN A 14 -13.79 31.13 3.31
CA GLN A 14 -13.07 32.36 3.67
C GLN A 14 -13.00 32.58 5.20
N ALA A 15 -14.04 32.21 5.95
CA ALA A 15 -14.01 32.22 7.41
C ALA A 15 -13.02 31.18 7.98
N ILE A 16 -12.99 29.97 7.42
CA ILE A 16 -11.99 28.93 7.76
C ILE A 16 -10.57 29.44 7.46
N ARG A 17 -10.33 30.00 6.25
CA ARG A 17 -9.05 30.62 5.87
C ARG A 17 -8.64 31.75 6.84
N SER A 18 -9.60 32.57 7.29
CA SER A 18 -9.34 33.70 8.19
C SER A 18 -9.02 33.27 9.63
N ALA A 19 -9.64 32.19 10.14
CA ALA A 19 -9.30 31.62 11.44
C ALA A 19 -7.85 31.11 11.46
N ILE A 20 -7.45 30.36 10.42
CA ILE A 20 -6.09 29.82 10.25
C ILE A 20 -5.05 30.95 10.13
N ALA A 21 -5.35 32.03 9.41
CA ALA A 21 -4.40 33.09 9.09
C ALA A 21 -4.18 34.16 10.18
N SER A 22 -4.83 34.04 11.35
CA SER A 22 -4.84 35.13 12.36
C SER A 22 -3.53 35.28 13.17
N MET A 23 -2.60 34.31 13.09
CA MET A 23 -1.37 34.28 13.89
C MET A 23 -0.17 34.99 13.21
N GLN A 24 -0.21 36.33 13.27
CA GLN A 24 0.92 37.30 13.21
C GLN A 24 2.06 37.13 12.16
N ASN A 25 2.08 38.08 11.20
CA ASN A 25 3.19 38.44 10.28
C ASN A 25 4.28 39.27 11.03
N PRO A 26 5.46 39.69 10.47
CA PRO A 26 5.83 39.92 9.05
C PRO A 26 7.35 39.60 8.70
N PRO A 27 8.04 40.23 7.70
CA PRO A 27 7.80 40.24 6.25
C PRO A 27 9.07 39.99 5.37
N HIS A 28 9.29 38.78 4.82
CA HIS A 28 10.00 38.61 3.54
C HIS A 28 9.80 37.23 2.90
N ALA A 29 9.79 37.16 1.57
CA ALA A 29 9.78 35.91 0.81
C ALA A 29 10.44 36.09 -0.58
N PRO A 30 11.57 35.40 -0.87
CA PRO A 30 12.09 35.29 -2.22
C PRO A 30 11.25 34.27 -3.01
N GLY A 31 10.75 34.65 -4.18
CA GLY A 31 9.90 33.77 -4.99
C GLY A 31 10.67 32.90 -5.97
N ASN A 32 10.45 31.58 -5.92
CA ASN A 32 10.64 30.69 -7.07
C ASN A 32 9.91 29.35 -6.85
N ASP A 33 8.60 29.31 -7.15
CA ASP A 33 7.79 28.09 -7.20
C ASP A 33 7.20 27.90 -8.61
N ASN A 34 7.33 26.70 -9.15
CA ASN A 34 6.79 26.36 -10.47
C ASN A 34 5.26 26.34 -10.46
N LYS A 35 4.64 27.24 -11.22
CA LYS A 35 3.19 27.33 -11.35
C LYS A 35 2.66 26.29 -12.36
N SER A 36 2.31 25.10 -11.87
CA SER A 36 1.38 24.22 -12.60
C SER A 36 0.02 24.93 -12.77
N PRO A 37 -0.61 24.92 -13.95
CA PRO A 37 -1.92 25.55 -14.14
C PRO A 37 -3.00 24.84 -13.32
N CYS A 38 -3.70 25.58 -12.44
CA CYS A 38 -4.83 25.06 -11.68
C CYS A 38 -6.15 25.50 -12.35
N VAL A 39 -7.05 24.55 -12.59
CA VAL A 39 -8.36 24.82 -13.22
C VAL A 39 -9.39 25.23 -12.16
N GLY A 40 -10.29 26.15 -12.52
CA GLY A 40 -11.30 26.70 -11.61
C GLY A 40 -12.48 25.75 -11.35
N ILE A 41 -12.93 25.70 -10.10
CA ILE A 41 -13.95 24.77 -9.54
C ILE A 41 -15.31 24.77 -10.26
N ILE A 42 -15.64 25.88 -10.95
CA ILE A 42 -17.02 26.36 -11.13
C ILE A 42 -17.92 25.47 -12.02
N GLN A 43 -17.39 24.49 -12.77
CA GLN A 43 -18.20 23.68 -13.70
C GLN A 43 -18.56 22.25 -13.25
N ASP A 44 -17.83 21.60 -12.32
CA ASP A 44 -18.02 20.16 -12.07
C ASP A 44 -18.53 19.75 -10.67
N ILE A 45 -18.79 20.69 -9.76
CA ILE A 45 -19.52 20.33 -8.53
C ILE A 45 -21.02 20.16 -8.84
N LYS A 46 -21.44 18.91 -9.11
CA LYS A 46 -22.86 18.50 -9.15
C LYS A 46 -23.50 18.51 -7.75
N ARG A 47 -23.62 19.71 -7.18
CA ARG A 47 -24.28 20.10 -5.91
C ARG A 47 -23.76 19.37 -4.64
N PRO A 48 -23.07 20.06 -3.71
CA PRO A 48 -22.90 19.55 -2.36
C PRO A 48 -24.28 19.40 -1.70
N GLY A 49 -24.50 18.30 -0.97
CA GLY A 49 -25.73 18.10 -0.21
C GLY A 49 -25.80 19.04 0.99
N PHE A 50 -26.99 19.23 1.56
CA PHE A 50 -27.16 20.05 2.78
C PHE A 50 -26.23 19.57 3.92
N LYS A 51 -26.09 18.26 4.07
CA LYS A 51 -25.16 17.59 5.01
C LYS A 51 -23.69 17.95 4.82
N ASP A 52 -23.27 18.29 3.59
CA ASP A 52 -21.88 18.66 3.29
C ASP A 52 -21.56 20.08 3.83
N TYR A 53 -22.54 20.99 3.79
CA TYR A 53 -22.45 22.31 4.44
C TYR A 53 -22.46 22.20 5.97
N ASP A 54 -23.34 21.36 6.54
CA ASP A 54 -23.37 21.09 7.99
C ASP A 54 -22.02 20.56 8.49
N THR A 55 -21.34 19.76 7.66
CA THR A 55 -20.02 19.18 7.97
C THR A 55 -18.91 20.24 8.02
N LEU A 56 -18.88 21.15 7.04
CA LEU A 56 -17.92 22.27 7.05
C LEU A 56 -18.17 23.24 8.22
N GLY A 57 -19.44 23.50 8.56
CA GLY A 57 -19.82 24.29 9.73
C GLY A 57 -19.41 23.62 11.05
N LEU A 58 -19.60 22.30 11.16
CA LEU A 58 -19.17 21.52 12.31
C LEU A 58 -17.63 21.51 12.45
N PHE A 59 -16.90 21.25 11.37
CA PHE A 59 -15.43 21.32 11.31
C PHE A 59 -14.93 22.67 11.83
N HIS A 60 -15.39 23.78 11.27
CA HIS A 60 -15.04 25.12 11.72
C HIS A 60 -15.34 25.34 13.22
N SER A 61 -16.49 24.85 13.71
CA SER A 61 -16.87 24.97 15.12
C SER A 61 -16.01 24.13 16.06
N THR A 62 -15.53 22.96 15.63
CA THR A 62 -14.63 22.10 16.40
C THR A 62 -13.20 22.64 16.36
N SER A 63 -12.69 23.09 15.21
CA SER A 63 -11.38 23.77 15.12
C SER A 63 -11.32 25.04 15.98
N ALA A 64 -12.44 25.75 16.16
CA ALA A 64 -12.54 26.94 17.01
C ALA A 64 -12.79 26.65 18.51
N LYS A 65 -13.15 25.41 18.90
CA LYS A 65 -13.50 25.04 20.28
C LYS A 65 -12.60 23.96 20.90
N GLY A 66 -11.79 23.27 20.10
CA GLY A 66 -10.95 22.13 20.53
C GLY A 66 -11.72 20.83 20.82
N ILE A 67 -13.06 20.86 20.88
CA ILE A 67 -13.89 19.71 21.27
C ILE A 67 -14.79 19.26 20.10
N ASN A 68 -14.80 17.96 19.85
CA ASN A 68 -15.62 17.26 18.87
C ASN A 68 -16.77 16.50 19.57
N ASP A 69 -18.00 16.68 19.06
CA ASP A 69 -19.18 15.94 19.49
C ASP A 69 -19.34 14.72 18.58
N ASP A 70 -19.01 13.55 19.13
CA ASP A 70 -18.83 12.32 18.38
C ASP A 70 -20.13 11.74 17.82
N ASN A 71 -21.27 12.04 18.46
CA ASN A 71 -22.61 11.71 17.97
C ASN A 71 -22.91 12.40 16.62
N LYS A 72 -22.13 13.40 16.23
CA LYS A 72 -22.23 14.06 14.92
C LYS A 72 -21.36 13.41 13.83
N LEU A 73 -20.42 12.50 14.17
CA LEU A 73 -19.58 11.76 13.21
C LEU A 73 -18.81 12.68 12.24
N LEU A 74 -18.09 13.68 12.80
CA LEU A 74 -17.38 14.71 12.02
C LEU A 74 -16.32 14.12 11.08
N VAL A 75 -15.51 13.18 11.56
CA VAL A 75 -14.39 12.58 10.80
C VAL A 75 -14.94 11.80 9.60
N GLU A 76 -15.98 11.01 9.82
CA GLU A 76 -16.61 10.17 8.80
C GLU A 76 -17.26 11.03 7.71
N ARG A 77 -17.90 12.15 8.09
CA ARG A 77 -18.47 13.11 7.15
C ARG A 77 -17.39 13.89 6.39
N LEU A 78 -16.25 14.22 7.01
CA LEU A 78 -15.11 14.84 6.32
C LEU A 78 -14.51 13.88 5.29
N VAL A 79 -14.35 12.59 5.62
CA VAL A 79 -13.95 11.55 4.67
C VAL A 79 -14.94 11.46 3.51
N GLN A 80 -16.26 11.46 3.78
CA GLN A 80 -17.27 11.50 2.73
C GLN A 80 -17.18 12.76 1.86
N LEU A 81 -16.96 13.94 2.45
CA LEU A 81 -16.81 15.19 1.70
C LEU A 81 -15.57 15.17 0.81
N LEU A 82 -14.41 14.76 1.34
CA LEU A 82 -13.15 14.69 0.59
C LEU A 82 -13.23 13.67 -0.55
N SER A 83 -13.86 12.50 -0.31
CA SER A 83 -14.02 11.45 -1.33
C SER A 83 -14.80 11.87 -2.58
N LYS A 84 -15.68 12.89 -2.45
CA LYS A 84 -16.52 13.45 -3.53
C LYS A 84 -15.82 14.53 -4.37
N LEU A 85 -14.73 15.12 -3.89
CA LEU A 85 -14.10 16.26 -4.56
C LEU A 85 -13.10 15.77 -5.62
N PRO A 86 -13.07 16.38 -6.82
CA PRO A 86 -12.15 15.96 -7.87
C PRO A 86 -10.70 16.36 -7.53
N PRO A 87 -9.72 15.44 -7.62
CA PRO A 87 -8.32 15.80 -7.76
C PRO A 87 -8.08 16.20 -9.23
N PRO A 88 -7.82 17.49 -9.53
CA PRO A 88 -6.93 18.36 -8.77
C PRO A 88 -7.57 19.71 -8.35
N SER A 89 -8.49 19.71 -7.39
CA SER A 89 -9.02 20.93 -6.79
C SER A 89 -8.15 21.48 -5.64
N THR A 90 -7.98 22.80 -5.59
CA THR A 90 -7.24 23.49 -4.50
C THR A 90 -7.93 23.29 -3.15
N GLU A 91 -9.25 23.15 -3.14
CA GLU A 91 -10.10 23.02 -1.97
C GLU A 91 -10.06 21.60 -1.37
N LEU A 92 -10.03 20.55 -2.20
CA LEU A 92 -9.69 19.18 -1.74
C LEU A 92 -8.33 19.18 -1.05
N LYS A 93 -7.35 19.88 -1.64
CA LYS A 93 -6.02 20.00 -1.05
C LYS A 93 -6.05 20.77 0.28
N GLN A 94 -6.67 21.95 0.34
CA GLN A 94 -6.73 22.75 1.57
C GLN A 94 -7.50 22.08 2.70
N LEU A 95 -8.57 21.32 2.38
CA LEU A 95 -9.30 20.56 3.39
C LEU A 95 -8.54 19.30 3.84
N SER A 96 -7.79 18.64 2.94
CA SER A 96 -6.90 17.51 3.31
C SER A 96 -5.71 17.99 4.14
N ASP A 97 -5.00 19.02 3.69
CA ASP A 97 -3.92 19.69 4.42
C ASP A 97 -4.44 20.15 5.81
N GLY A 98 -5.64 20.74 5.88
CA GLY A 98 -6.29 21.17 7.13
C GLY A 98 -6.68 20.02 8.08
N PHE A 99 -7.16 18.90 7.55
CA PHE A 99 -7.49 17.70 8.32
C PHE A 99 -6.22 17.05 8.90
N ILE A 100 -5.13 16.98 8.10
CA ILE A 100 -3.81 16.52 8.57
C ILE A 100 -3.26 17.47 9.65
N ASN A 101 -3.41 18.79 9.49
CA ASN A 101 -3.04 19.77 10.53
C ASN A 101 -3.82 19.56 11.83
N GLN A 102 -5.13 19.28 11.78
CA GLN A 102 -5.90 19.03 13.00
C GLN A 102 -5.42 17.76 13.72
N LEU A 103 -5.16 16.68 12.99
CA LEU A 103 -4.69 15.41 13.58
C LEU A 103 -3.28 15.56 14.19
N TRP A 104 -2.38 16.28 13.51
CA TRP A 104 -1.00 16.48 13.97
C TRP A 104 -0.88 17.31 15.24
N ASN A 105 -1.55 18.46 15.33
CA ASN A 105 -1.40 19.39 16.47
C ASN A 105 -2.04 18.88 17.79
N THR A 106 -2.26 17.57 17.89
CA THR A 106 -2.62 16.83 19.12
C THR A 106 -1.38 16.47 19.96
N LEU A 107 -0.16 16.58 19.40
CA LEU A 107 1.11 16.15 20.02
C LEU A 107 2.25 17.19 19.85
N ASP A 108 3.30 17.08 20.69
CA ASP A 108 4.50 17.93 20.68
C ASP A 108 5.70 17.28 19.96
N HIS A 109 6.55 18.09 19.29
CA HIS A 109 7.60 17.60 18.38
C HIS A 109 8.92 18.42 18.37
N PRO A 110 10.10 17.81 18.64
CA PRO A 110 11.42 18.46 18.59
C PRO A 110 12.16 18.37 17.22
N PRO A 111 13.37 18.99 17.05
CA PRO A 111 14.06 19.14 15.75
C PRO A 111 14.69 17.88 15.11
N ALA A 112 15.07 17.99 13.83
CA ALA A 112 15.06 16.86 12.89
C ALA A 112 16.35 16.58 12.06
N SER A 113 17.58 16.69 12.61
CA SER A 113 18.79 16.20 11.90
C SER A 113 20.03 15.98 12.78
N SER A 114 20.83 14.95 12.46
CA SER A 114 22.19 14.70 12.95
C SER A 114 23.00 13.95 11.89
N LEU A 115 24.34 14.00 11.96
CA LEU A 115 25.26 13.54 10.90
C LEU A 115 26.11 12.30 11.26
N GLY A 116 25.81 11.60 12.36
CA GLY A 116 26.52 10.38 12.76
C GLY A 116 26.02 9.12 12.05
N ASP A 117 26.91 8.18 11.74
CA ASP A 117 26.57 6.94 11.01
C ASP A 117 25.51 6.10 11.72
N GLN A 118 25.51 6.06 13.06
CA GLN A 118 24.50 5.35 13.87
C GLN A 118 23.06 5.87 13.68
N TYR A 119 22.88 7.06 13.11
CA TYR A 119 21.56 7.63 12.81
C TYR A 119 21.09 7.37 11.37
N GLN A 120 21.89 6.72 10.50
CA GLN A 120 21.55 6.55 9.08
C GLN A 120 20.41 5.55 8.82
N TYR A 121 20.27 4.52 9.67
CA TYR A 121 19.31 3.42 9.50
C TYR A 121 18.54 3.16 10.81
N ARG A 122 17.30 2.66 10.73
CA ARG A 122 16.51 2.24 11.91
C ARG A 122 17.10 0.95 12.49
N GLN A 123 17.29 0.90 13.81
CA GLN A 123 17.76 -0.29 14.52
C GLN A 123 16.61 -1.27 14.82
N ALA A 124 16.93 -2.55 14.92
CA ALA A 124 15.94 -3.62 15.14
C ALA A 124 15.39 -3.70 16.58
N ASP A 125 16.06 -3.06 17.54
CA ASP A 125 15.71 -3.03 18.97
C ASP A 125 14.90 -1.77 19.37
N GLY A 126 14.54 -0.90 18.41
CA GLY A 126 13.85 0.37 18.63
C GLY A 126 14.77 1.57 18.92
N SER A 127 16.05 1.33 19.23
CA SER A 127 17.01 2.39 19.58
C SER A 127 17.24 3.39 18.43
N HIS A 128 17.71 4.59 18.78
CA HIS A 128 17.97 5.71 17.86
C HIS A 128 16.73 6.24 17.08
N SER A 129 15.51 5.78 17.42
CA SER A 129 14.26 6.31 16.83
C SER A 129 13.96 7.76 17.25
N ASN A 130 14.39 8.15 18.46
CA ASN A 130 14.43 9.55 18.92
C ASN A 130 15.88 10.06 18.90
N ILE A 131 16.09 11.26 18.35
CA ILE A 131 17.43 11.85 18.19
C ILE A 131 17.94 12.54 19.47
N ASN A 132 17.03 12.86 20.40
CA ASN A 132 17.33 13.59 21.64
C ASN A 132 17.57 12.66 22.84
N ASP A 133 16.95 11.48 22.83
CA ASP A 133 17.24 10.37 23.73
C ASP A 133 17.33 9.07 22.92
N PRO A 134 18.55 8.65 22.52
CA PRO A 134 18.73 7.49 21.65
C PRO A 134 18.46 6.13 22.30
N GLN A 135 18.29 6.06 23.62
CA GLN A 135 17.92 4.82 24.33
C GLN A 135 16.45 4.77 24.77
N LEU A 136 15.72 5.88 24.73
CA LEU A 136 14.27 5.89 24.91
C LEU A 136 13.62 4.91 23.90
N GLU A 137 12.71 4.07 24.40
CA GLU A 137 11.97 3.05 23.62
C GLU A 137 12.84 1.96 22.95
N ALA A 138 14.13 1.88 23.28
CA ALA A 138 14.94 0.69 22.99
C ALA A 138 14.49 -0.50 23.84
N ALA A 139 14.71 -1.73 23.37
CA ALA A 139 14.27 -2.95 24.04
C ALA A 139 14.80 -3.05 25.50
N ASN A 140 13.88 -3.24 26.45
CA ASN A 140 14.11 -3.25 27.90
C ASN A 140 14.40 -1.87 28.55
N THR A 141 14.02 -0.77 27.90
CA THR A 141 14.12 0.59 28.47
C THR A 141 12.76 1.20 28.84
N SER A 142 12.70 2.52 29.04
CA SER A 142 11.48 3.26 29.40
C SER A 142 10.78 3.81 28.15
N TYR A 143 9.45 3.95 28.23
CA TYR A 143 8.58 4.49 27.18
C TYR A 143 8.09 5.90 27.53
N ALA A 144 7.77 6.71 26.51
CA ALA A 144 7.05 7.97 26.70
C ALA A 144 5.60 7.75 27.22
N ARG A 145 5.04 8.78 27.87
CA ARG A 145 3.65 8.81 28.36
C ARG A 145 2.96 10.08 27.86
N SER A 146 1.78 9.94 27.24
CA SER A 146 1.06 11.06 26.63
C SER A 146 0.10 11.77 27.59
N VAL A 147 -0.54 11.04 28.51
CA VAL A 147 -1.54 11.61 29.44
C VAL A 147 -1.00 11.66 30.88
N ARG A 148 -1.26 12.75 31.61
CA ARG A 148 -0.97 12.86 33.05
C ARG A 148 -2.15 12.30 33.87
N PRO A 149 -1.99 11.17 34.59
CA PRO A 149 -3.07 10.63 35.42
C PRO A 149 -3.34 11.53 36.63
N ILE A 150 -4.61 11.79 36.92
CA ILE A 150 -5.05 12.59 38.09
C ILE A 150 -6.04 11.86 39.01
N VAL A 151 -6.56 10.69 38.62
CA VAL A 151 -7.42 9.82 39.44
C VAL A 151 -6.59 8.77 40.20
N LEU A 152 -6.98 8.47 41.43
CA LEU A 152 -6.31 7.48 42.29
C LEU A 152 -6.91 6.07 42.08
N GLN A 153 -6.11 5.13 41.57
CA GLN A 153 -6.52 3.74 41.36
C GLN A 153 -6.74 2.98 42.70
N LYS A 154 -7.67 2.01 42.70
CA LYS A 154 -8.01 1.20 43.89
C LYS A 154 -6.90 0.13 44.14
N PRO A 155 -6.61 -0.29 45.39
CA PRO A 155 -5.41 -1.10 45.67
C PRO A 155 -5.42 -2.52 45.11
N ASP A 156 -6.59 -3.17 45.12
CA ASP A 156 -6.71 -4.59 44.78
C ASP A 156 -7.06 -4.79 43.31
N LEU A 157 -6.05 -5.23 42.55
CA LEU A 157 -6.15 -5.51 41.12
C LEU A 157 -5.90 -7.02 40.89
N PRO A 158 -6.50 -7.66 39.87
CA PRO A 158 -6.27 -9.08 39.61
C PRO A 158 -4.80 -9.45 39.31
N ASP A 159 -4.53 -10.75 39.23
CA ASP A 159 -3.20 -11.33 39.03
C ASP A 159 -2.62 -11.04 37.62
N PRO A 160 -1.39 -10.49 37.46
CA PRO A 160 -0.73 -10.22 36.17
C PRO A 160 -0.28 -11.43 35.34
N GLY A 161 -0.36 -12.66 35.86
CA GLY A 161 0.20 -13.85 35.22
C GLY A 161 -0.54 -14.36 33.96
N THR A 162 -0.99 -13.50 33.06
CA THR A 162 -1.70 -13.86 31.80
C THR A 162 -1.73 -12.72 30.75
N ILE A 163 -1.18 -11.51 31.02
CA ILE A 163 -1.18 -10.36 30.06
C ILE A 163 -0.25 -10.67 28.89
N PHE A 164 0.87 -11.24 29.28
CA PHE A 164 2.06 -11.57 28.52
C PHE A 164 1.77 -12.42 27.27
N ASP A 165 0.65 -13.15 27.29
CA ASP A 165 0.45 -14.37 26.52
C ASP A 165 -0.17 -14.20 25.11
N LYS A 166 -0.32 -12.97 24.58
CA LYS A 166 -1.03 -12.73 23.29
C LYS A 166 -0.24 -12.12 22.09
N LEU A 167 0.94 -11.48 22.23
CA LEU A 167 1.15 -10.17 21.54
C LEU A 167 2.38 -9.87 20.61
N SER A 168 3.30 -10.76 20.16
CA SER A 168 4.56 -10.27 19.49
C SER A 168 5.28 -11.16 18.44
N THR A 169 6.25 -10.53 17.72
CA THR A 169 7.27 -11.06 16.75
C THR A 169 6.77 -11.32 15.29
N ASP A 170 7.50 -11.07 14.19
CA ASP A 170 8.87 -10.51 14.00
C ASP A 170 9.17 -9.94 12.56
N SER A 171 10.33 -9.28 12.41
CA SER A 171 11.15 -9.03 11.19
C SER A 171 10.72 -7.97 10.15
N PHE A 172 11.48 -6.86 10.11
CA PHE A 172 11.02 -5.56 9.58
C PHE A 172 12.20 -4.69 9.06
N LEU A 173 12.53 -4.72 7.74
CA LEU A 173 13.54 -3.79 7.16
C LEU A 173 13.40 -3.39 5.67
N LEU A 174 13.27 -4.32 4.71
CA LEU A 174 12.87 -3.99 3.30
C LEU A 174 11.35 -4.02 3.10
N LYS A 175 10.70 -4.96 3.79
CA LYS A 175 9.24 -5.04 3.92
C LYS A 175 8.56 -3.70 4.27
N PRO A 176 9.01 -2.90 5.27
CA PRO A 176 8.26 -1.75 5.80
C PRO A 176 7.89 -0.68 4.77
N LEU A 177 8.66 -0.55 3.69
CA LEU A 177 8.38 0.40 2.61
C LEU A 177 7.30 -0.11 1.63
N HIS A 178 7.18 -1.43 1.48
CA HIS A 178 6.05 -2.05 0.79
C HIS A 178 4.84 -2.14 1.74
N ASP A 179 5.07 -2.55 2.99
CA ASP A 179 4.05 -2.65 4.04
C ASP A 179 3.40 -1.30 4.32
N ILE A 180 4.13 -0.18 4.37
CA ILE A 180 3.51 1.13 4.60
C ILE A 180 2.63 1.56 3.43
N ASN A 181 2.96 1.19 2.20
CA ASN A 181 2.07 1.42 1.08
C ASN A 181 0.85 0.49 1.14
N ILE A 182 1.00 -0.78 1.53
CA ILE A 182 -0.15 -1.67 1.84
C ILE A 182 -1.03 -1.06 2.96
N VAL A 183 -0.43 -0.57 4.04
CA VAL A 183 -1.15 0.04 5.16
C VAL A 183 -1.90 1.28 4.69
N MET A 184 -1.25 2.21 3.98
CA MET A 184 -1.89 3.48 3.59
C MET A 184 -2.81 3.37 2.36
N LYS A 185 -2.60 2.39 1.47
CA LYS A 185 -3.32 2.26 0.18
C LYS A 185 -4.26 1.07 0.11
N ASP A 186 -4.17 0.10 0.99
CA ASP A 186 -5.06 -1.07 0.99
C ASP A 186 -5.82 -1.15 2.32
N PHE A 187 -5.11 -1.16 3.46
CA PHE A 187 -5.73 -1.30 4.78
C PHE A 187 -6.49 -0.03 5.21
N VAL A 188 -5.84 1.15 5.20
CA VAL A 188 -6.46 2.44 5.53
C VAL A 188 -7.61 2.76 4.55
N ARG A 189 -7.51 2.31 3.29
CA ARG A 189 -8.63 2.40 2.34
C ARG A 189 -9.81 1.52 2.76
N THR A 190 -9.58 0.25 3.10
CA THR A 190 -10.64 -0.68 3.53
C THR A 190 -11.30 -0.27 4.84
N ILE A 191 -10.53 0.12 5.88
CA ILE A 191 -11.11 0.52 7.18
C ILE A 191 -11.96 1.79 7.09
N LEU A 192 -11.68 2.68 6.12
CA LEU A 192 -12.47 3.87 5.80
C LEU A 192 -13.54 3.62 4.71
N ALA A 193 -13.71 2.37 4.25
CA ALA A 193 -14.59 2.00 3.12
C ALA A 193 -14.34 2.80 1.82
N LEU A 194 -13.12 3.29 1.60
CA LEU A 194 -12.70 3.99 0.38
C LEU A 194 -12.51 3.06 -0.82
N ASN A 195 -12.52 1.74 -0.61
CA ASN A 195 -12.64 0.75 -1.68
C ASN A 195 -14.08 0.66 -2.24
N ARG A 196 -15.08 1.26 -1.55
CA ARG A 196 -16.49 1.30 -1.98
C ARG A 196 -16.87 2.58 -2.74
N ALA A 197 -15.90 3.38 -3.16
CA ALA A 197 -16.11 4.61 -3.93
C ALA A 197 -15.05 4.73 -5.01
N ASP A 198 -15.42 5.20 -6.20
CA ASP A 198 -14.46 5.42 -7.28
C ASP A 198 -13.73 6.76 -7.07
N THR A 199 -12.71 6.74 -6.22
CA THR A 199 -11.95 7.93 -5.82
C THR A 199 -10.48 7.60 -5.62
N THR A 200 -9.59 8.38 -6.23
CA THR A 200 -8.13 8.27 -6.00
C THR A 200 -7.69 8.95 -4.72
N TRP A 201 -8.58 9.64 -3.99
CA TRP A 201 -8.27 10.20 -2.68
C TRP A 201 -8.00 9.09 -1.65
N SER A 202 -6.95 9.27 -0.87
CA SER A 202 -6.57 8.45 0.29
C SER A 202 -6.03 9.35 1.39
N LEU A 203 -6.31 9.04 2.66
CA LEU A 203 -5.58 9.63 3.77
C LEU A 203 -4.11 9.18 3.70
N ASP A 204 -3.21 10.05 3.25
CA ASP A 204 -1.78 9.76 3.13
C ASP A 204 -0.96 10.84 3.86
N PRO A 205 -0.45 10.56 5.08
CA PRO A 205 0.31 11.52 5.91
C PRO A 205 1.60 12.04 5.26
N ARG A 206 2.08 11.39 4.19
CA ARG A 206 3.28 11.76 3.42
C ARG A 206 2.99 12.78 2.32
N ALA A 207 1.71 13.13 2.10
CA ALA A 207 1.32 14.10 1.09
C ALA A 207 2.04 15.44 1.31
N LYS A 208 2.67 15.97 0.25
CA LYS A 208 3.38 17.24 0.30
C LYS A 208 2.38 18.38 0.48
N GLU A 209 2.32 18.89 1.71
CA GLU A 209 1.49 20.03 2.07
C GLU A 209 1.86 21.27 1.27
N GLY A 210 0.86 22.09 0.97
CA GLY A 210 1.10 23.37 0.32
C GLY A 210 1.72 24.30 1.35
N LYS A 211 2.99 24.69 1.17
CA LYS A 211 3.54 25.86 1.84
C LYS A 211 2.79 27.09 1.36
N THR A 212 1.68 27.43 2.02
CA THR A 212 1.01 28.69 1.77
C THR A 212 1.77 29.81 2.46
N VAL A 213 1.57 31.05 2.01
CA VAL A 213 2.15 32.24 2.67
C VAL A 213 1.68 32.38 4.14
N PHE A 214 0.65 31.65 4.54
CA PHE A 214 -0.02 31.74 5.85
C PHE A 214 0.04 30.44 6.68
N SER A 215 0.75 29.41 6.22
CA SER A 215 0.92 28.16 6.97
C SER A 215 2.34 27.61 6.86
N LYS A 216 3.00 27.45 8.01
CA LYS A 216 4.07 26.45 8.15
C LYS A 216 3.39 25.09 8.06
N GLY A 217 3.40 24.48 6.87
CA GLY A 217 2.84 23.13 6.68
C GLY A 217 3.46 22.15 7.67
N VAL A 218 2.67 21.14 8.07
CA VAL A 218 2.98 20.25 9.20
C VAL A 218 4.41 19.68 9.09
N PRO A 219 5.22 19.70 10.16
CA PRO A 219 6.53 19.08 10.16
C PRO A 219 6.51 17.61 9.72
N ALA A 220 7.67 17.10 9.34
CA ALA A 220 7.85 15.69 8.98
C ALA A 220 9.25 15.25 9.39
N GLY A 221 9.44 13.95 9.65
CA GLY A 221 10.74 13.42 10.09
C GLY A 221 11.17 13.84 11.50
N THR A 222 10.21 14.22 12.37
CA THR A 222 10.45 14.66 13.76
C THR A 222 10.73 13.52 14.75
N GLY A 223 10.75 12.27 14.29
CA GLY A 223 10.66 11.09 15.13
C GLY A 223 9.21 10.70 15.44
N ASN A 224 9.03 9.45 15.86
CA ASN A 224 7.77 8.87 16.31
C ASN A 224 7.99 7.97 17.54
N PHE A 225 6.92 7.67 18.26
CA PHE A 225 6.90 6.83 19.47
C PHE A 225 5.56 6.08 19.55
N VAL A 226 5.55 4.90 20.19
CA VAL A 226 4.31 4.11 20.37
C VAL A 226 3.92 4.16 21.84
N SER A 227 2.84 4.88 22.16
CA SER A 227 2.43 5.06 23.55
C SER A 227 1.75 3.82 24.14
N ALA A 228 1.72 3.75 25.48
CA ALA A 228 1.03 2.70 26.23
C ALA A 228 -0.48 2.65 25.93
N GLU A 229 -1.09 3.81 25.69
CA GLU A 229 -2.46 3.97 25.20
C GLU A 229 -2.65 3.30 23.83
N PHE A 230 -1.73 3.49 22.88
CA PHE A 230 -1.79 2.87 21.54
C PHE A 230 -1.59 1.35 21.56
N ASN A 231 -0.73 0.83 22.45
CA ASN A 231 -0.59 -0.61 22.67
C ASN A 231 -1.91 -1.30 23.10
N LEU A 232 -2.79 -0.58 23.78
CA LEU A 232 -4.10 -1.08 24.23
C LEU A 232 -5.18 -0.86 23.17
N LEU A 233 -5.13 0.24 22.42
CA LEU A 233 -6.05 0.56 21.32
C LEU A 233 -6.06 -0.48 20.19
N TYR A 234 -4.92 -1.12 19.91
CA TYR A 234 -4.78 -2.13 18.85
C TYR A 234 -5.15 -3.56 19.27
N ARG A 235 -5.63 -3.78 20.51
CA ARG A 235 -6.00 -5.12 21.04
C ARG A 235 -7.39 -5.58 20.56
N TRP A 236 -7.53 -5.74 19.25
CA TRP A 236 -8.80 -5.97 18.55
C TRP A 236 -9.34 -7.41 18.70
N HIS A 237 -9.30 -8.02 19.89
CA HIS A 237 -9.67 -9.43 20.09
C HIS A 237 -11.16 -9.74 19.88
N SER A 238 -11.98 -8.72 19.62
CA SER A 238 -13.37 -8.83 19.11
C SER A 238 -13.45 -9.15 17.62
N THR A 239 -12.38 -9.00 16.84
CA THR A 239 -12.37 -9.28 15.38
C THR A 239 -11.92 -10.69 15.02
N ILE A 240 -11.66 -11.55 16.00
CA ILE A 240 -11.36 -12.98 15.79
C ILE A 240 -12.57 -13.65 15.12
N SER A 241 -12.35 -14.45 14.06
CA SER A 241 -13.42 -15.11 13.33
C SER A 241 -14.01 -16.31 14.09
N PRO A 242 -15.21 -16.81 13.73
CA PRO A 242 -15.75 -18.06 14.27
C PRO A 242 -14.99 -19.33 13.85
N LYS A 243 -13.97 -19.22 12.97
CA LYS A 243 -13.03 -20.29 12.61
C LYS A 243 -11.78 -20.18 13.48
N ASP A 244 -11.21 -18.99 13.59
CA ASP A 244 -10.00 -18.73 14.39
C ASP A 244 -10.29 -18.85 15.90
N GLU A 245 -11.51 -18.57 16.36
CA GLU A 245 -11.95 -18.88 17.73
C GLU A 245 -11.88 -20.40 18.02
N LYS A 246 -12.29 -21.25 17.06
CA LYS A 246 -12.24 -22.71 17.24
C LYS A 246 -10.80 -23.22 17.26
N TRP A 247 -9.95 -22.64 16.39
CA TRP A 247 -8.51 -22.89 16.37
C TRP A 247 -7.87 -22.50 17.71
N ALA A 248 -8.12 -21.29 18.21
CA ALA A 248 -7.58 -20.79 19.48
C ALA A 248 -8.07 -21.62 20.68
N ILE A 249 -9.35 -22.02 20.70
CA ILE A 249 -9.89 -22.94 21.72
C ILE A 249 -9.17 -24.30 21.69
N ALA A 250 -8.86 -24.84 20.51
CA ALA A 250 -8.15 -26.11 20.38
C ALA A 250 -6.67 -25.99 20.80
N GLU A 251 -5.99 -24.94 20.36
CA GLU A 251 -4.56 -24.72 20.66
C GLU A 251 -4.35 -24.36 22.14
N PHE A 252 -5.13 -23.46 22.72
CA PHE A 252 -5.06 -23.19 24.16
C PHE A 252 -5.39 -24.44 24.99
N LYS A 253 -6.34 -25.29 24.58
CA LYS A 253 -6.57 -26.60 25.25
C LYS A 253 -5.34 -27.51 25.16
N ARG A 254 -4.63 -27.54 24.03
CA ARG A 254 -3.39 -28.31 23.85
C ARG A 254 -2.29 -27.81 24.79
N LEU A 255 -2.07 -26.50 24.83
CA LEU A 255 -1.06 -25.85 25.69
C LEU A 255 -1.38 -26.03 27.18
N LEU A 256 -2.64 -25.84 27.57
CA LEU A 256 -3.16 -26.04 28.93
C LEU A 256 -3.34 -27.52 29.32
N LYS A 257 -2.81 -28.47 28.55
CA LYS A 257 -2.84 -29.93 28.81
C LYS A 257 -4.26 -30.46 29.08
N GLY A 258 -5.25 -29.92 28.38
CA GLY A 258 -6.66 -30.32 28.45
C GLY A 258 -7.56 -29.43 29.32
N LYS A 259 -7.04 -28.46 30.09
CA LYS A 259 -7.90 -27.50 30.82
C LYS A 259 -8.66 -26.61 29.83
N VAL A 260 -9.84 -26.12 30.23
CA VAL A 260 -10.68 -25.24 29.42
C VAL A 260 -10.14 -23.80 29.48
N PRO A 261 -9.84 -23.13 28.35
CA PRO A 261 -9.19 -21.81 28.34
C PRO A 261 -9.98 -20.70 29.05
N GLU A 262 -11.32 -20.73 28.97
CA GLU A 262 -12.20 -19.76 29.62
C GLU A 262 -12.07 -19.76 31.16
N THR A 263 -11.91 -20.95 31.74
CA THR A 263 -11.94 -21.20 33.19
C THR A 263 -10.59 -21.60 33.77
N ALA A 264 -9.53 -21.59 32.95
CA ALA A 264 -8.16 -21.74 33.41
C ALA A 264 -7.82 -20.62 34.42
N SER A 265 -6.99 -20.95 35.41
CA SER A 265 -6.43 -19.91 36.28
C SER A 265 -5.43 -19.06 35.51
N THR A 266 -5.19 -17.84 35.98
CA THR A 266 -4.18 -16.94 35.41
C THR A 266 -2.81 -17.63 35.30
N ASN A 267 -2.25 -18.09 36.42
CA ASN A 267 -0.93 -18.76 36.41
C ASN A 267 -0.87 -20.07 35.59
N ASP A 268 -1.99 -20.75 35.32
CA ASP A 268 -2.01 -21.88 34.40
C ASP A 268 -1.73 -21.46 32.95
N PHE A 269 -2.22 -20.28 32.55
CA PHE A 269 -2.04 -19.72 31.20
C PHE A 269 -0.58 -19.29 30.99
N LEU A 270 -0.03 -18.49 31.92
CA LEU A 270 1.41 -18.15 31.96
C LEU A 270 2.29 -19.40 31.92
N GLY A 271 1.98 -20.41 32.74
CA GLY A 271 2.75 -21.63 32.82
C GLY A 271 2.73 -22.44 31.52
N ALA A 272 1.60 -22.45 30.80
CA ALA A 272 1.47 -23.10 29.50
C ALA A 272 2.20 -22.33 28.39
N LEU A 273 2.10 -21.00 28.39
CA LEU A 273 2.67 -20.11 27.37
C LEU A 273 4.17 -19.91 27.53
N ALA A 274 4.68 -19.79 28.76
CA ALA A 274 6.11 -19.80 29.04
C ALA A 274 6.75 -21.15 28.67
N ALA A 275 6.07 -22.28 28.93
CA ALA A 275 6.53 -23.60 28.50
C ALA A 275 6.49 -23.76 26.97
N TRP A 276 5.49 -23.19 26.30
CA TRP A 276 5.42 -23.14 24.83
C TRP A 276 6.56 -22.30 24.25
N HIS A 277 6.77 -21.08 24.75
CA HIS A 277 7.86 -20.20 24.34
C HIS A 277 9.23 -20.85 24.55
N ALA A 278 9.47 -21.49 25.70
CA ALA A 278 10.69 -22.25 25.97
C ALA A 278 10.87 -23.50 25.09
N SER A 279 9.81 -23.97 24.41
CA SER A 279 9.87 -25.06 23.43
C SER A 279 10.08 -24.59 21.99
N MET A 280 9.98 -23.29 21.71
CA MET A 280 10.19 -22.75 20.36
C MET A 280 11.68 -22.74 20.00
N PRO A 281 12.06 -23.16 18.77
CA PRO A 281 13.42 -22.98 18.27
C PRO A 281 13.84 -21.50 18.29
N SER A 282 15.05 -21.23 18.80
CA SER A 282 15.60 -19.86 18.88
C SER A 282 15.72 -19.22 17.50
N GLY A 283 16.34 -19.92 16.55
CA GLY A 283 16.43 -19.52 15.15
C GLY A 283 15.06 -19.49 14.46
N PRO A 284 14.63 -18.33 13.88
CA PRO A 284 13.33 -18.23 13.21
C PRO A 284 13.22 -19.16 12.01
N GLU A 285 14.32 -19.43 11.30
CA GLU A 285 14.40 -20.37 10.18
C GLU A 285 14.14 -21.83 10.57
N ALA A 286 14.24 -22.18 11.85
CA ALA A 286 13.84 -23.49 12.37
C ALA A 286 12.35 -23.57 12.75
N ARG A 287 11.66 -22.44 12.96
CA ARG A 287 10.24 -22.40 13.38
C ARG A 287 9.29 -22.83 12.26
N THR A 288 8.09 -23.27 12.62
CA THR A 288 7.00 -23.69 11.72
C THR A 288 5.65 -23.18 12.23
N PHE A 289 4.70 -22.91 11.34
CA PHE A 289 3.34 -22.49 11.69
C PHE A 289 2.30 -23.41 11.02
N GLU A 290 1.09 -23.45 11.56
CA GLU A 290 -0.07 -24.24 11.08
C GLU A 290 0.24 -25.69 10.68
N ASN A 291 1.18 -26.33 11.39
CA ASN A 291 1.68 -27.68 11.12
C ASN A 291 2.28 -27.89 9.71
N LEU A 292 2.57 -26.81 8.98
CA LEU A 292 3.18 -26.84 7.66
C LEU A 292 4.58 -27.45 7.71
N LYS A 293 4.87 -28.29 6.71
CA LYS A 293 6.17 -28.96 6.56
C LYS A 293 7.01 -28.21 5.55
N LYS A 294 8.32 -28.14 5.81
CA LYS A 294 9.28 -27.59 4.85
C LYS A 294 9.61 -28.63 3.78
N LEU A 295 9.82 -28.13 2.57
CA LEU A 295 10.35 -28.89 1.43
C LEU A 295 11.87 -29.14 1.63
N PRO A 296 12.50 -30.02 0.83
CA PRO A 296 13.92 -30.34 0.97
C PRO A 296 14.90 -29.17 0.80
N ASP A 297 14.45 -28.05 0.23
CA ASP A 297 15.19 -26.78 0.10
C ASP A 297 15.00 -25.81 1.28
N GLY A 298 14.14 -26.17 2.26
CA GLY A 298 13.82 -25.36 3.43
C GLY A 298 12.61 -24.42 3.25
N THR A 299 12.03 -24.32 2.05
CA THR A 299 10.83 -23.50 1.78
C THR A 299 9.55 -24.16 2.29
N PHE A 300 8.44 -23.42 2.32
CA PHE A 300 7.10 -24.02 2.47
C PHE A 300 6.44 -24.16 1.09
N SER A 301 5.50 -25.08 0.96
CA SER A 301 4.73 -25.27 -0.29
C SER A 301 3.85 -24.05 -0.59
N ASP A 302 4.07 -23.40 -1.74
CA ASP A 302 3.18 -22.33 -2.24
C ASP A 302 1.72 -22.78 -2.29
N ASP A 303 1.45 -24.05 -2.61
CA ASP A 303 0.11 -24.61 -2.65
C ASP A 303 -0.58 -24.57 -1.26
N ASP A 304 0.17 -24.77 -0.17
CA ASP A 304 -0.34 -24.67 1.20
C ASP A 304 -0.40 -23.22 1.71
N LEU A 305 0.56 -22.37 1.30
CA LEU A 305 0.57 -20.94 1.63
C LEU A 305 -0.61 -20.21 0.98
N VAL A 306 -0.83 -20.43 -0.32
CA VAL A 306 -1.95 -19.85 -1.07
C VAL A 306 -3.28 -20.37 -0.56
N LYS A 307 -3.37 -21.67 -0.21
CA LYS A 307 -4.57 -22.20 0.46
C LYS A 307 -4.85 -21.45 1.76
N THR A 308 -3.85 -21.30 2.63
CA THR A 308 -3.96 -20.58 3.92
C THR A 308 -4.41 -19.12 3.74
N LEU A 309 -3.79 -18.40 2.80
CA LEU A 309 -4.15 -17.03 2.43
C LEU A 309 -5.61 -16.95 1.93
N THR A 310 -5.98 -17.82 1.00
CA THR A 310 -7.32 -17.83 0.37
C THR A 310 -8.41 -18.19 1.38
N ASP A 311 -8.18 -19.18 2.24
CA ASP A 311 -9.10 -19.61 3.30
C ASP A 311 -9.14 -18.61 4.49
N SER A 312 -8.34 -17.53 4.43
CA SER A 312 -8.42 -16.37 5.34
C SER A 312 -9.07 -15.15 4.67
N ILE A 313 -8.89 -14.95 3.36
CA ILE A 313 -9.66 -13.97 2.55
C ILE A 313 -11.16 -14.32 2.51
N GLU A 314 -11.48 -15.61 2.56
CA GLU A 314 -12.84 -16.13 2.69
C GLU A 314 -13.36 -16.18 4.15
N ASP A 315 -12.54 -15.84 5.15
CA ASP A 315 -12.99 -15.86 6.54
C ASP A 315 -13.47 -14.48 7.00
N ILE A 316 -14.59 -14.44 7.72
CA ILE A 316 -15.21 -13.19 8.16
C ILE A 316 -14.84 -12.91 9.61
N SER A 317 -14.09 -11.83 9.80
CA SER A 317 -13.71 -11.31 11.10
C SER A 317 -14.93 -11.03 11.99
N GLY A 318 -14.72 -11.16 13.31
CA GLY A 318 -15.68 -10.68 14.30
C GLY A 318 -15.90 -9.17 14.23
N SER A 319 -16.95 -8.70 14.91
CA SER A 319 -17.30 -7.27 14.97
C SER A 319 -16.91 -6.67 16.32
N PHE A 320 -16.58 -5.37 16.34
CA PHE A 320 -16.22 -4.67 17.57
C PHE A 320 -17.39 -4.48 18.55
N GLY A 321 -17.03 -4.16 19.79
CA GLY A 321 -17.94 -3.68 20.83
C GLY A 321 -18.11 -4.64 22.01
N ALA A 322 -18.94 -4.22 22.97
CA ALA A 322 -19.22 -4.96 24.19
C ALA A 322 -19.72 -6.39 23.92
N ASN A 323 -19.27 -7.33 24.76
CA ASN A 323 -19.59 -8.76 24.68
C ASN A 323 -19.17 -9.47 23.36
N LYS A 324 -18.28 -8.89 22.53
CA LYS A 324 -17.81 -9.50 21.28
C LYS A 324 -16.48 -10.24 21.35
N VAL A 325 -15.65 -9.99 22.37
CA VAL A 325 -14.38 -10.72 22.55
C VAL A 325 -14.67 -12.19 22.92
N SER A 326 -14.01 -13.13 22.24
CA SER A 326 -14.16 -14.56 22.49
C SER A 326 -13.89 -14.93 23.96
N ARG A 327 -14.66 -15.87 24.51
CA ARG A 327 -14.51 -16.32 25.90
C ARG A 327 -13.21 -17.10 26.13
N CYS A 328 -12.58 -17.64 25.08
CA CYS A 328 -11.23 -18.22 25.18
C CYS A 328 -10.16 -17.14 25.40
N MET A 329 -10.41 -15.91 24.94
CA MET A 329 -9.54 -14.75 25.12
C MET A 329 -9.76 -14.01 26.45
N ARG A 330 -10.76 -14.42 27.26
CA ARG A 330 -11.09 -13.84 28.59
C ARG A 330 -9.84 -13.61 29.42
N SER A 331 -9.02 -14.64 29.54
CA SER A 331 -7.80 -14.68 30.34
C SER A 331 -6.97 -13.42 30.07
N ILE A 332 -6.64 -13.15 28.81
CA ILE A 332 -5.74 -12.05 28.44
C ILE A 332 -6.48 -10.69 28.31
N GLU A 333 -7.82 -10.66 28.40
CA GLU A 333 -8.59 -9.40 28.55
C GLU A 333 -8.55 -8.84 29.97
N VAL A 334 -8.85 -9.69 30.96
CA VAL A 334 -8.77 -9.34 32.41
C VAL A 334 -7.39 -8.76 32.78
N LEU A 335 -6.41 -9.09 31.94
CA LEU A 335 -5.00 -8.81 32.07
C LEU A 335 -4.53 -7.64 31.20
N GLY A 336 -5.10 -7.40 30.01
CA GLY A 336 -4.92 -6.13 29.30
C GLY A 336 -5.35 -4.93 30.17
N ILE A 337 -6.43 -5.12 30.93
CA ILE A 337 -6.89 -4.20 31.98
C ILE A 337 -5.79 -4.00 33.05
N LEU A 338 -5.11 -5.06 33.49
CA LEU A 338 -4.01 -4.96 34.45
C LEU A 338 -2.77 -4.24 33.91
N GLN A 339 -2.46 -4.38 32.63
CA GLN A 339 -1.35 -3.63 32.05
C GLN A 339 -1.65 -2.13 32.11
N ALA A 340 -2.85 -1.73 31.69
CA ALA A 340 -3.32 -0.35 31.77
C ALA A 340 -3.27 0.21 33.21
N ARG A 341 -3.71 -0.58 34.20
CA ARG A 341 -3.64 -0.23 35.62
C ARG A 341 -2.21 -0.11 36.14
N SER A 342 -1.32 -1.05 35.80
CA SER A 342 0.08 -1.05 36.25
C SER A 342 0.91 0.08 35.63
N TRP A 343 0.59 0.48 34.40
CA TRP A 343 1.10 1.70 33.76
C TRP A 343 0.47 2.98 34.31
N ASN A 344 -0.53 2.86 35.20
CA ASN A 344 -1.37 3.92 35.76
C ASN A 344 -1.87 4.88 34.66
N LEU A 345 -2.48 4.30 33.62
CA LEU A 345 -3.14 5.05 32.55
C LEU A 345 -4.43 5.68 33.03
N GLY A 346 -4.88 6.67 32.26
CA GLY A 346 -6.09 7.41 32.55
C GLY A 346 -7.39 6.64 32.31
N THR A 347 -8.49 7.33 32.59
CA THR A 347 -9.85 6.84 32.36
C THR A 347 -10.29 7.08 30.92
N LEU A 348 -11.39 6.44 30.49
CA LEU A 348 -11.99 6.64 29.17
C LEU A 348 -12.28 8.12 28.89
N ASN A 349 -12.73 8.86 29.91
CA ASN A 349 -13.05 10.28 29.79
C ASN A 349 -11.80 11.18 29.77
N GLU A 350 -10.73 10.85 30.51
CA GLU A 350 -9.43 11.52 30.38
C GLU A 350 -8.83 11.30 28.97
N PHE A 351 -8.87 10.06 28.47
CA PHE A 351 -8.34 9.76 27.13
C PHE A 351 -9.19 10.36 26.00
N ARG A 352 -10.53 10.38 26.14
CA ARG A 352 -11.42 11.06 25.18
C ARG A 352 -11.13 12.55 25.09
N GLU A 353 -11.00 13.23 26.23
CA GLU A 353 -10.66 14.66 26.27
C GLU A 353 -9.29 14.93 25.63
N PHE A 354 -8.29 14.06 25.89
CA PHE A 354 -6.98 14.12 25.24
C PHE A 354 -7.05 14.00 23.71
N VAL A 355 -7.86 13.09 23.15
CA VAL A 355 -8.08 12.99 21.69
C VAL A 355 -9.16 13.95 21.15
N GLY A 356 -9.51 15.00 21.91
CA GLY A 356 -10.43 16.07 21.49
C GLY A 356 -11.91 15.66 21.41
N LEU A 357 -12.30 14.53 22.00
CA LEU A 357 -13.69 14.06 22.08
C LEU A 357 -14.37 14.51 23.37
N ALA A 358 -15.67 14.79 23.32
CA ALA A 358 -16.46 15.08 24.50
C ALA A 358 -16.47 13.91 25.51
N LYS A 359 -16.34 14.21 26.81
CA LYS A 359 -16.50 13.23 27.90
C LYS A 359 -17.93 12.65 27.91
N HIS A 360 -18.03 11.36 28.21
CA HIS A 360 -19.32 10.68 28.44
C HIS A 360 -19.91 11.12 29.79
N ALA A 361 -21.14 11.61 29.80
CA ALA A 361 -21.79 12.11 31.02
C ALA A 361 -22.58 11.03 31.77
N THR A 362 -22.96 9.96 31.06
CA THR A 362 -23.73 8.81 31.55
C THR A 362 -23.06 7.49 31.10
N PHE A 363 -23.50 6.35 31.66
CA PHE A 363 -23.00 5.03 31.20
C PHE A 363 -23.62 4.66 29.85
N GLU A 364 -24.80 5.19 29.59
CA GLU A 364 -25.59 5.08 28.37
C GLU A 364 -24.94 5.84 27.19
N ASP A 365 -24.19 6.92 27.46
CA ASP A 365 -23.35 7.59 26.45
C ASP A 365 -22.18 6.72 25.98
N ILE A 366 -21.58 5.95 26.90
CA ILE A 366 -20.52 4.97 26.61
C ILE A 366 -21.09 3.86 25.74
N ASN A 367 -22.17 3.22 26.17
CA ASN A 367 -22.86 2.21 25.38
C ASN A 367 -24.39 2.27 25.59
N PRO A 368 -25.21 2.41 24.53
CA PRO A 368 -26.66 2.51 24.64
C PRO A 368 -27.36 1.17 24.92
N ASP A 369 -26.66 0.03 24.96
CA ASP A 369 -27.18 -1.25 25.43
C ASP A 369 -27.46 -1.17 26.95
N PRO A 370 -28.72 -1.28 27.41
CA PRO A 370 -29.06 -1.16 28.82
C PRO A 370 -28.40 -2.23 29.71
N GLU A 371 -28.08 -3.41 29.19
CA GLU A 371 -27.36 -4.42 29.97
C GLU A 371 -25.88 -4.03 30.14
N VAL A 372 -25.24 -3.48 29.10
CA VAL A 372 -23.85 -3.01 29.19
C VAL A 372 -23.74 -1.80 30.10
N ALA A 373 -24.61 -0.80 29.95
CA ALA A 373 -24.65 0.38 30.82
C ALA A 373 -24.91 0.00 32.29
N SER A 374 -25.85 -0.92 32.54
CA SER A 374 -26.13 -1.44 33.89
C SER A 374 -24.92 -2.17 34.49
N ARG A 375 -24.21 -3.00 33.72
CA ARG A 375 -22.98 -3.67 34.17
C ARG A 375 -21.85 -2.68 34.46
N LEU A 376 -21.64 -1.67 33.61
CA LEU A 376 -20.65 -0.61 33.87
C LEU A 376 -20.95 0.14 35.17
N LYS A 377 -22.22 0.48 35.41
CA LYS A 377 -22.72 1.13 36.63
C LYS A 377 -22.63 0.26 37.91
N GLN A 378 -22.46 -1.05 37.77
CA GLN A 378 -22.18 -1.97 38.89
C GLN A 378 -20.68 -2.10 39.18
N LEU A 379 -19.81 -1.73 38.24
CA LEU A 379 -18.35 -1.85 38.33
C LEU A 379 -17.66 -0.52 38.68
N TYR A 380 -18.23 0.60 38.24
CA TYR A 380 -17.65 1.94 38.36
C TYR A 380 -18.66 2.92 38.97
N ASP A 381 -18.17 3.77 39.87
CA ASP A 381 -18.99 4.71 40.62
C ASP A 381 -19.52 5.87 39.73
N THR A 382 -18.77 6.24 38.69
CA THR A 382 -19.13 7.26 37.68
C THR A 382 -18.58 6.89 36.29
N PRO A 383 -19.10 7.47 35.18
CA PRO A 383 -18.49 7.36 33.85
C PRO A 383 -17.04 7.84 33.80
N ASP A 384 -16.70 8.92 34.53
CA ASP A 384 -15.32 9.40 34.69
C ASP A 384 -14.39 8.39 35.35
N SER A 385 -14.92 7.41 36.10
CA SER A 385 -14.15 6.35 36.77
C SER A 385 -13.87 5.13 35.87
N VAL A 386 -14.47 5.05 34.68
CA VAL A 386 -14.32 3.90 33.77
C VAL A 386 -12.91 3.91 33.16
N GLU A 387 -12.10 2.90 33.45
CA GLU A 387 -10.72 2.78 32.94
C GLU A 387 -10.66 2.78 31.40
N MET A 388 -9.63 3.39 30.81
CA MET A 388 -9.49 3.54 29.36
C MET A 388 -9.67 2.21 28.59
N TYR A 389 -8.90 1.17 28.90
CA TYR A 389 -8.93 -0.06 28.10
C TYR A 389 -10.30 -0.79 28.09
N PRO A 390 -10.88 -1.18 29.25
CA PRO A 390 -12.19 -1.83 29.24
C PRO A 390 -13.29 -0.88 28.79
N GLY A 391 -13.15 0.43 29.03
CA GLY A 391 -14.06 1.45 28.50
C GLY A 391 -14.10 1.47 26.98
N ILE A 392 -12.93 1.45 26.32
CA ILE A 392 -12.81 1.45 24.86
C ILE A 392 -13.34 0.16 24.21
N VAL A 393 -13.19 -0.99 24.87
CA VAL A 393 -13.76 -2.27 24.42
C VAL A 393 -15.28 -2.32 24.63
N ALA A 394 -15.78 -1.69 25.69
CA ALA A 394 -17.21 -1.62 26.00
C ALA A 394 -17.96 -0.51 25.25
N GLU A 395 -17.28 0.50 24.72
CA GLU A 395 -17.88 1.66 24.05
C GLU A 395 -18.70 1.28 22.80
N LYS A 396 -19.69 2.11 22.47
CA LYS A 396 -20.49 2.04 21.24
C LYS A 396 -19.60 2.03 19.99
N THR A 397 -19.95 1.19 19.03
CA THR A 397 -19.29 1.13 17.72
C THR A 397 -19.82 2.20 16.76
N LYS A 398 -18.96 2.66 15.84
CA LYS A 398 -19.40 3.48 14.71
C LYS A 398 -20.25 2.63 13.76
N PRO A 399 -21.38 3.14 13.25
CA PRO A 399 -22.15 2.44 12.23
C PRO A 399 -21.36 2.29 10.92
N PRO A 400 -21.72 1.35 10.04
CA PRO A 400 -21.15 1.27 8.71
C PRO A 400 -21.47 2.52 7.89
N MET A 401 -20.45 3.15 7.32
CA MET A 401 -20.56 4.32 6.45
C MET A 401 -19.64 4.16 5.24
N SER A 402 -20.19 4.36 4.03
CA SER A 402 -19.52 4.09 2.77
C SER A 402 -19.44 5.35 1.88
N PRO A 403 -18.28 6.02 1.79
CA PRO A 403 -17.10 5.91 2.67
C PRO A 403 -17.34 6.42 4.10
N GLY A 404 -16.31 6.30 4.95
CA GLY A 404 -16.23 6.90 6.29
C GLY A 404 -15.93 5.89 7.41
N SER A 405 -16.60 4.73 7.40
CA SER A 405 -16.50 3.70 8.44
C SER A 405 -16.75 2.32 7.84
N GLY A 406 -15.68 1.65 7.42
CA GLY A 406 -15.70 0.25 7.01
C GLY A 406 -15.42 -0.70 8.18
N LEU A 407 -14.45 -0.36 9.02
CA LEU A 407 -14.02 -1.14 10.19
C LEU A 407 -15.08 -1.21 11.31
N CYS A 408 -15.96 -0.21 11.40
CA CYS A 408 -17.04 -0.14 12.40
C CYS A 408 -16.56 -0.30 13.86
N GLY A 409 -15.33 0.14 14.17
CA GLY A 409 -14.74 0.09 15.50
C GLY A 409 -15.36 1.08 16.49
N THR A 410 -14.93 1.04 17.75
CA THR A 410 -15.44 1.97 18.78
C THR A 410 -14.95 3.40 18.54
N VAL A 411 -15.70 4.37 19.05
CA VAL A 411 -15.63 5.76 18.57
C VAL A 411 -14.32 6.43 18.96
N THR A 412 -13.91 6.29 20.21
CA THR A 412 -12.63 6.75 20.74
C THR A 412 -11.48 6.02 20.06
N MET A 413 -11.59 4.70 19.91
CA MET A 413 -10.54 3.85 19.32
C MET A 413 -10.20 4.26 17.89
N THR A 414 -11.21 4.31 17.03
CA THR A 414 -11.03 4.64 15.61
C THR A 414 -10.59 6.09 15.39
N THR A 415 -10.94 7.00 16.29
CA THR A 415 -10.48 8.40 16.21
C THR A 415 -9.00 8.49 16.59
N ALA A 416 -8.59 7.88 17.70
CA ALA A 416 -7.21 7.85 18.15
C ALA A 416 -6.27 7.17 17.12
N ILE A 417 -6.68 6.03 16.57
CA ILE A 417 -5.87 5.26 15.61
C ILE A 417 -5.64 6.01 14.28
N LEU A 418 -6.58 6.88 13.85
CA LEU A 418 -6.36 7.72 12.67
C LEU A 418 -5.36 8.86 12.96
N SER A 419 -5.35 9.41 14.17
CA SER A 419 -4.32 10.37 14.60
C SER A 419 -2.94 9.72 14.71
N ASP A 420 -2.87 8.51 15.27
CA ASP A 420 -1.64 7.71 15.39
C ASP A 420 -1.03 7.37 14.03
N ALA A 421 -1.86 6.90 13.08
CA ALA A 421 -1.42 6.66 11.71
C ALA A 421 -0.86 7.92 11.03
N VAL A 422 -1.34 9.13 11.36
CA VAL A 422 -0.72 10.38 10.91
C VAL A 422 0.61 10.63 11.62
N ALA A 423 0.65 10.55 12.96
CA ALA A 423 1.83 10.83 13.78
C ALA A 423 2.99 9.88 13.47
N LEU A 424 2.75 8.56 13.47
CA LEU A 424 3.75 7.55 13.15
C LEU A 424 4.33 7.75 11.75
N VAL A 425 3.48 7.86 10.73
CA VAL A 425 3.92 7.86 9.33
C VAL A 425 4.59 9.19 8.94
N ARG A 426 4.13 10.31 9.51
CA ARG A 426 4.69 11.63 9.20
C ARG A 426 5.90 11.98 10.08
N GLY A 427 5.94 11.52 11.32
CA GLY A 427 7.11 11.59 12.20
C GLY A 427 8.29 10.78 11.68
N ASP A 428 8.04 9.72 10.91
CA ASP A 428 9.08 8.89 10.29
C ASP A 428 9.77 9.59 9.10
N ARG A 429 11.08 9.83 9.22
CA ARG A 429 11.88 10.43 8.14
C ARG A 429 12.03 9.52 6.92
N PHE A 430 12.07 8.20 7.10
CA PHE A 430 12.23 7.22 6.02
C PHE A 430 11.01 7.18 5.09
N TYR A 431 9.83 7.52 5.60
CA TYR A 431 8.58 7.59 4.81
C TYR A 431 8.28 8.99 4.26
N THR A 432 8.99 10.04 4.67
CA THR A 432 8.68 11.43 4.32
C THR A 432 9.81 12.20 3.66
N ILE A 433 10.96 12.32 4.32
CA ILE A 433 12.12 13.10 3.86
C ILE A 433 12.99 12.25 2.93
N ASP A 434 13.33 11.05 3.39
CA ASP A 434 14.29 10.16 2.73
C ASP A 434 13.63 9.22 1.71
N TYR A 435 12.30 9.25 1.58
CA TYR A 435 11.53 8.49 0.58
C TYR A 435 11.79 9.02 -0.85
N THR A 436 12.98 8.71 -1.38
CA THR A 436 13.46 9.16 -2.69
C THR A 436 14.32 8.08 -3.37
N PRO A 437 14.54 8.16 -4.69
CA PRO A 437 15.37 7.18 -5.40
C PRO A 437 16.86 7.16 -5.01
N LYS A 438 17.35 8.11 -4.21
CA LYS A 438 18.77 8.15 -3.80
C LYS A 438 19.11 7.05 -2.78
N PRO A 439 18.43 6.94 -1.62
CA PRO A 439 18.62 5.80 -0.71
C PRO A 439 17.87 4.54 -1.16
N LEU A 440 16.74 4.65 -1.87
CA LEU A 440 15.92 3.47 -2.25
C LEU A 440 16.33 2.83 -3.59
N THR A 441 17.24 3.45 -4.35
CA THR A 441 17.48 3.23 -5.80
C THR A 441 16.25 3.56 -6.67
N ASN A 442 16.47 3.78 -7.97
CA ASN A 442 15.37 3.93 -8.94
C ASN A 442 14.48 2.68 -9.01
N TRP A 443 15.06 1.48 -8.88
CA TRP A 443 14.32 0.23 -8.89
C TRP A 443 13.43 0.11 -7.64
N GLY A 444 14.02 0.21 -6.45
CA GLY A 444 13.30 0.09 -5.19
C GLY A 444 12.24 1.17 -4.96
N PHE A 445 12.48 2.40 -5.43
CA PHE A 445 11.47 3.47 -5.40
C PHE A 445 10.27 3.16 -6.30
N ASN A 446 10.50 2.75 -7.55
CA ASN A 446 9.42 2.38 -8.48
C ASN A 446 8.66 1.13 -8.02
N GLU A 447 9.37 0.19 -7.39
CA GLU A 447 8.84 -1.08 -6.90
C GLU A 447 7.71 -0.89 -5.89
N VAL A 448 7.96 -0.11 -4.82
CA VAL A 448 6.98 0.15 -3.76
C VAL A 448 5.95 1.23 -4.11
N ASN A 449 6.14 1.97 -5.21
CA ASN A 449 5.24 3.07 -5.58
C ASN A 449 3.82 2.57 -5.92
N CYS A 450 2.81 3.36 -5.58
CA CYS A 450 1.41 3.12 -6.00
C CYS A 450 1.12 3.74 -7.36
N ASP A 451 0.39 3.03 -8.22
CA ASP A 451 -0.19 3.59 -9.44
C ASP A 451 -1.69 3.84 -9.20
N VAL A 452 -2.13 5.09 -9.35
CA VAL A 452 -3.53 5.47 -9.13
C VAL A 452 -4.46 5.03 -10.28
N ALA A 453 -3.92 4.63 -11.44
CA ALA A 453 -4.70 4.05 -12.53
C ALA A 453 -5.10 2.58 -12.26
N ILE A 454 -4.35 1.89 -11.40
CA ILE A 454 -4.65 0.52 -10.97
C ILE A 454 -5.37 0.60 -9.62
N ASP A 455 -6.59 0.06 -9.54
CA ASP A 455 -7.37 -0.08 -8.30
C ASP A 455 -7.52 1.20 -7.44
N ASN A 456 -7.42 2.41 -8.02
CA ASN A 456 -7.32 3.68 -7.29
C ASN A 456 -6.14 3.76 -6.29
N GLY A 457 -5.05 3.05 -6.55
CA GLY A 457 -3.78 3.13 -5.82
C GLY A 457 -3.43 1.97 -4.89
N HIS A 458 -4.24 0.90 -4.82
CA HIS A 458 -3.94 -0.30 -4.01
C HIS A 458 -2.64 -0.98 -4.50
N VAL A 459 -1.90 -1.64 -3.60
CA VAL A 459 -0.61 -2.27 -3.91
C VAL A 459 -0.43 -3.69 -3.37
N ILE A 460 -1.35 -4.25 -2.57
CA ILE A 460 -1.17 -5.58 -1.97
C ILE A 460 -1.06 -6.69 -3.03
N HIS A 461 -1.67 -6.51 -4.20
CA HIS A 461 -1.54 -7.41 -5.35
C HIS A 461 -0.07 -7.62 -5.77
N LYS A 462 0.79 -6.60 -5.65
CA LYS A 462 2.22 -6.69 -5.99
C LYS A 462 2.95 -7.70 -5.10
N LEU A 463 2.57 -7.80 -3.83
CA LEU A 463 3.13 -8.77 -2.89
C LEU A 463 2.62 -10.17 -3.21
N ILE A 464 1.32 -10.33 -3.45
CA ILE A 464 0.68 -11.63 -3.73
C ILE A 464 1.21 -12.24 -5.04
N PHE A 465 1.27 -11.46 -6.12
CA PHE A 465 1.82 -11.91 -7.40
C PHE A 465 3.32 -12.23 -7.35
N ARG A 466 4.06 -11.77 -6.33
CA ARG A 466 5.49 -12.09 -6.14
C ARG A 466 5.74 -13.25 -5.20
N ALA A 467 4.91 -13.38 -4.17
CA ALA A 467 4.96 -14.50 -3.23
C ALA A 467 4.43 -15.81 -3.87
N SER A 468 3.53 -15.73 -4.85
CA SER A 468 2.94 -16.92 -5.49
C SER A 468 2.63 -16.67 -6.98
N PRO A 469 3.64 -16.42 -7.83
CA PRO A 469 3.46 -15.99 -9.22
C PRO A 469 2.69 -17.00 -10.07
N ASN A 470 2.73 -18.29 -9.74
CA ASN A 470 2.08 -19.33 -10.52
C ASN A 470 0.62 -19.60 -10.09
N HIS A 471 0.10 -18.99 -9.02
CA HIS A 471 -1.20 -19.38 -8.42
C HIS A 471 -2.37 -18.45 -8.72
N PHE A 472 -2.09 -17.20 -9.11
CA PHE A 472 -3.11 -16.18 -9.37
C PHE A 472 -3.12 -15.79 -10.85
N VAL A 473 -4.30 -15.56 -11.41
CA VAL A 473 -4.45 -14.85 -12.69
C VAL A 473 -4.30 -13.34 -12.47
N ASN A 474 -3.85 -12.62 -13.50
CA ASN A 474 -3.38 -11.23 -13.38
C ASN A 474 -4.45 -10.21 -12.95
N ASN A 475 -5.73 -10.59 -12.95
CA ASN A 475 -6.86 -9.79 -12.47
C ASN A 475 -7.68 -10.50 -11.36
N SER A 476 -7.07 -11.45 -10.64
CA SER A 476 -7.76 -12.23 -9.60
C SER A 476 -8.19 -11.35 -8.43
N ILE A 477 -9.48 -11.39 -8.06
CA ILE A 477 -10.01 -10.60 -6.94
C ILE A 477 -9.29 -10.89 -5.62
N TYR A 478 -8.81 -12.12 -5.43
CA TYR A 478 -8.05 -12.57 -4.26
C TYR A 478 -6.63 -11.98 -4.18
N ALA A 479 -6.11 -11.40 -5.27
CA ALA A 479 -4.86 -10.63 -5.26
C ALA A 479 -5.12 -9.13 -5.11
N HIS A 480 -6.13 -8.59 -5.78
CA HIS A 480 -6.40 -7.15 -5.83
C HIS A 480 -7.10 -6.58 -4.58
N PHE A 481 -8.08 -7.29 -4.03
CA PHE A 481 -8.86 -6.82 -2.87
C PHE A 481 -8.97 -7.86 -1.73
N PRO A 482 -7.86 -8.49 -1.27
CA PRO A 482 -7.86 -9.57 -0.28
C PRO A 482 -8.36 -9.16 1.12
N LEU A 483 -8.40 -7.87 1.44
CA LEU A 483 -8.87 -7.35 2.73
C LEU A 483 -10.41 -7.32 2.83
N VAL A 484 -11.12 -7.78 1.79
CA VAL A 484 -12.58 -7.92 1.73
C VAL A 484 -12.90 -9.24 1.03
N SER A 485 -13.92 -9.96 1.49
CA SER A 485 -14.26 -11.26 0.92
C SER A 485 -14.79 -11.15 -0.53
N PRO A 486 -14.61 -12.18 -1.38
CA PRO A 486 -15.00 -12.12 -2.79
C PRO A 486 -16.48 -11.80 -3.02
N TRP A 487 -17.37 -12.32 -2.17
CA TRP A 487 -18.83 -12.08 -2.24
C TRP A 487 -19.28 -10.71 -1.73
N GLU A 488 -18.41 -9.95 -1.07
CA GLU A 488 -18.66 -8.55 -0.76
C GLU A 488 -18.03 -7.64 -1.84
N ASN A 489 -16.83 -7.98 -2.30
CA ASN A 489 -16.19 -7.34 -3.45
C ASN A 489 -17.04 -7.39 -4.72
N ILE A 490 -17.77 -8.49 -5.00
CA ILE A 490 -18.65 -8.55 -6.17
C ILE A 490 -19.80 -7.53 -6.11
N LYS A 491 -20.33 -7.24 -4.92
CA LYS A 491 -21.35 -6.19 -4.74
C LYS A 491 -20.73 -4.81 -4.98
N ILE A 492 -19.61 -4.56 -4.32
CA ILE A 492 -18.87 -3.29 -4.40
C ILE A 492 -18.50 -2.97 -5.86
N LEU A 493 -17.86 -3.92 -6.55
CA LEU A 493 -17.39 -3.71 -7.92
C LEU A 493 -18.54 -3.72 -8.94
N LYS A 494 -19.69 -4.33 -8.63
CA LYS A 494 -20.93 -4.19 -9.41
C LYS A 494 -21.54 -2.80 -9.27
N ASP A 495 -21.65 -2.28 -8.05
CA ASP A 495 -22.15 -0.93 -7.78
C ASP A 495 -21.24 0.15 -8.38
N LEU A 496 -19.93 -0.13 -8.52
CA LEU A 496 -18.94 0.72 -9.19
C LEU A 496 -18.84 0.47 -10.72
N GLY A 497 -19.57 -0.50 -11.29
CA GLY A 497 -19.53 -0.81 -12.72
C GLY A 497 -18.25 -1.51 -13.22
N LYS A 498 -17.44 -2.08 -12.31
CA LYS A 498 -16.13 -2.72 -12.56
C LYS A 498 -16.13 -4.25 -12.39
N GLU A 499 -17.26 -4.87 -12.10
CA GLU A 499 -17.44 -6.34 -11.89
C GLU A 499 -16.79 -7.21 -12.99
N SER A 500 -16.82 -6.76 -14.25
CA SER A 500 -16.27 -7.46 -15.41
C SER A 500 -14.76 -7.36 -15.60
N GLN A 501 -14.06 -6.54 -14.79
CA GLN A 501 -12.62 -6.34 -14.91
C GLN A 501 -11.81 -7.44 -14.19
N TYR A 502 -12.43 -8.18 -13.26
CA TYR A 502 -11.76 -9.10 -12.35
C TYR A 502 -12.16 -10.55 -12.59
N SER A 503 -11.23 -11.47 -12.30
CA SER A 503 -11.52 -12.90 -12.21
C SER A 503 -11.95 -13.27 -10.79
N TRP A 504 -13.09 -13.96 -10.71
CA TRP A 504 -13.70 -14.46 -9.48
C TRP A 504 -13.29 -15.91 -9.15
N GLU A 505 -12.43 -16.53 -9.98
CA GLU A 505 -11.94 -17.88 -9.75
C GLU A 505 -11.03 -17.94 -8.51
N LYS A 506 -11.26 -18.94 -7.65
CA LYS A 506 -10.39 -19.23 -6.49
C LYS A 506 -8.98 -19.60 -7.00
N PRO A 507 -7.90 -19.06 -6.40
CA PRO A 507 -6.52 -19.30 -6.85
C PRO A 507 -6.17 -20.78 -7.00
N ARG A 508 -5.40 -21.11 -8.02
CA ARG A 508 -4.91 -22.48 -8.30
C ARG A 508 -3.58 -22.43 -9.03
N ARG A 509 -2.68 -23.37 -8.71
CA ARG A 509 -1.39 -23.51 -9.38
C ARG A 509 -1.55 -23.73 -10.88
N ARG A 510 -1.06 -22.76 -11.67
CA ARG A 510 -0.76 -22.93 -13.10
C ARG A 510 0.41 -23.90 -13.24
N ARG A 511 0.41 -24.69 -14.31
CA ARG A 511 1.53 -25.61 -14.59
C ARG A 511 2.78 -24.83 -14.91
N ASP A 512 3.89 -25.23 -14.30
CA ASP A 512 5.21 -24.62 -14.53
C ASP A 512 5.63 -24.81 -16.01
N LEU A 513 6.30 -23.82 -16.60
CA LEU A 513 6.68 -23.85 -18.01
C LEU A 513 7.82 -24.85 -18.25
N THR A 514 7.57 -25.85 -19.11
CA THR A 514 8.60 -26.81 -19.53
C THR A 514 9.42 -26.24 -20.68
N THR A 515 10.68 -25.87 -20.42
CA THR A 515 11.64 -25.50 -21.47
C THR A 515 11.96 -26.70 -22.37
N ILE A 516 11.89 -26.50 -23.69
CA ILE A 516 12.21 -27.53 -24.70
C ILE A 516 13.39 -27.04 -25.53
N GLU A 517 14.55 -27.68 -25.37
CA GLU A 517 15.82 -27.24 -26.00
C GLU A 517 16.20 -28.11 -27.22
N SER A 518 15.66 -29.33 -27.32
CA SER A 518 15.98 -30.24 -28.42
C SER A 518 15.31 -29.80 -29.71
N TYR A 519 16.10 -29.45 -30.74
CA TYR A 519 15.60 -29.09 -32.07
C TYR A 519 14.51 -30.05 -32.59
N LYS A 520 14.72 -31.38 -32.46
CA LYS A 520 13.74 -32.39 -32.86
C LYS A 520 12.41 -32.26 -32.11
N ALA A 521 12.44 -31.96 -30.82
CA ALA A 521 11.24 -31.74 -30.02
C ALA A 521 10.55 -30.41 -30.37
N CYS A 522 11.31 -29.34 -30.60
CA CYS A 522 10.78 -28.06 -31.08
C CYS A 522 10.08 -28.22 -32.45
N THR A 523 10.73 -28.86 -33.43
CA THR A 523 10.13 -29.14 -34.74
C THR A 523 8.90 -30.02 -34.63
N HIS A 524 8.90 -31.02 -33.72
CA HIS A 524 7.71 -31.86 -33.48
C HIS A 524 6.54 -31.03 -32.93
N ILE A 525 6.76 -30.26 -31.85
CA ILE A 525 5.74 -29.39 -31.24
C ILE A 525 5.16 -28.41 -32.26
N LEU A 526 6.03 -27.70 -33.00
CA LEU A 526 5.62 -26.69 -33.99
C LEU A 526 4.92 -27.29 -35.21
N SER A 527 5.13 -28.57 -35.53
CA SER A 527 4.44 -29.28 -36.62
C SER A 527 3.16 -30.00 -36.19
N HIS A 528 2.82 -29.99 -34.89
CA HIS A 528 1.65 -30.67 -34.33
C HIS A 528 0.64 -29.68 -33.69
N PRO A 529 0.10 -28.71 -34.46
CA PRO A 529 -0.79 -27.65 -33.96
C PRO A 529 -2.21 -28.14 -33.59
N LYS A 530 -2.43 -29.46 -33.50
CA LYS A 530 -3.62 -30.05 -32.88
C LYS A 530 -3.41 -30.28 -31.39
N ASP A 531 -2.22 -30.76 -31.04
CA ASP A 531 -1.84 -31.22 -29.71
C ASP A 531 -1.16 -30.11 -28.91
N PHE A 532 -0.49 -29.18 -29.60
CA PHE A 532 0.15 -27.99 -29.03
C PHE A 532 -0.49 -26.70 -29.56
N LYS A 533 -0.49 -25.65 -28.73
CA LYS A 533 -1.12 -24.35 -28.98
C LYS A 533 -0.24 -23.21 -28.45
N VAL A 534 -0.35 -22.01 -29.04
CA VAL A 534 0.37 -20.83 -28.55
C VAL A 534 -0.19 -20.37 -27.20
N THR A 535 0.68 -20.18 -26.20
CA THR A 535 0.29 -19.87 -24.82
C THR A 535 0.23 -18.37 -24.51
N TRP A 536 0.76 -17.54 -25.40
CA TRP A 536 0.89 -16.08 -25.23
C TRP A 536 -0.19 -15.27 -25.96
N GLY A 537 -1.12 -15.92 -26.66
CA GLY A 537 -2.13 -15.23 -27.49
C GLY A 537 -3.06 -14.30 -26.70
N GLU A 538 -3.41 -14.68 -25.46
CA GLU A 538 -4.16 -13.84 -24.52
C GLU A 538 -3.38 -12.57 -24.13
N ALA A 539 -2.07 -12.70 -23.87
CA ALA A 539 -1.21 -11.57 -23.55
C ALA A 539 -1.02 -10.61 -24.73
N ILE A 540 -0.87 -11.11 -25.96
CA ILE A 540 -0.82 -10.27 -27.17
C ILE A 540 -2.19 -9.62 -27.46
N THR A 541 -3.29 -10.33 -27.19
CA THR A 541 -4.65 -9.79 -27.25
C THR A 541 -4.78 -8.60 -26.30
N PHE A 542 -4.42 -8.77 -25.02
CA PHE A 542 -4.42 -7.70 -24.02
C PHE A 542 -3.52 -6.51 -24.41
N LEU A 543 -2.27 -6.77 -24.79
CA LEU A 543 -1.28 -5.72 -25.14
C LEU A 543 -1.58 -4.96 -26.45
N SER A 544 -2.49 -5.48 -27.30
CA SER A 544 -2.87 -4.82 -28.55
C SER A 544 -4.31 -4.27 -28.55
N MET A 545 -5.13 -4.63 -27.57
CA MET A 545 -6.49 -4.15 -27.43
C MET A 545 -6.54 -2.62 -27.30
N ARG A 546 -7.40 -1.99 -28.09
CA ARG A 546 -7.67 -0.54 -28.04
C ARG A 546 -8.99 -0.26 -27.32
N ASP A 547 -9.15 0.97 -26.84
CA ASP A 547 -10.32 1.46 -26.10
C ASP A 547 -11.67 1.25 -26.81
N ASN A 548 -11.65 1.13 -28.15
CA ASN A 548 -12.83 0.84 -28.97
C ASN A 548 -13.14 -0.67 -29.12
N GLY A 549 -12.48 -1.53 -28.35
CA GLY A 549 -12.61 -2.99 -28.41
C GLY A 549 -11.89 -3.67 -29.58
N MET A 550 -11.19 -2.91 -30.43
CA MET A 550 -10.45 -3.48 -31.56
C MET A 550 -9.13 -4.08 -31.09
N VAL A 551 -8.83 -5.33 -31.49
CA VAL A 551 -7.58 -6.04 -31.16
C VAL A 551 -6.80 -6.32 -32.45
N PRO A 552 -5.87 -5.44 -32.86
CA PRO A 552 -5.24 -5.54 -34.19
C PRO A 552 -4.25 -6.70 -34.34
N ALA A 553 -3.73 -7.24 -33.24
CA ALA A 553 -2.66 -8.24 -33.29
C ALA A 553 -3.11 -9.68 -33.01
N CYS A 554 -4.34 -9.95 -32.57
CA CYS A 554 -4.76 -11.32 -32.22
C CYS A 554 -4.82 -12.25 -33.45
N GLU A 555 -5.09 -11.71 -34.65
CA GLU A 555 -5.09 -12.43 -35.93
C GLU A 555 -3.70 -12.47 -36.61
N PHE A 556 -2.69 -11.78 -36.07
CA PHE A 556 -1.35 -11.72 -36.66
C PHE A 556 -0.55 -13.01 -36.42
N CYS A 557 0.38 -13.30 -37.34
CA CYS A 557 1.30 -14.45 -37.40
C CYS A 557 1.30 -15.43 -36.22
N LEU A 558 1.99 -15.12 -35.13
CA LEU A 558 2.23 -16.03 -33.99
C LEU A 558 1.27 -15.79 -32.82
N SER A 559 0.32 -14.86 -32.93
CA SER A 559 -0.57 -14.47 -31.84
C SER A 559 -1.70 -15.48 -31.56
N GLY A 560 -1.89 -16.46 -32.44
CA GLY A 560 -2.97 -17.44 -32.32
C GLY A 560 -2.83 -18.62 -33.28
N ASP A 561 -3.69 -19.61 -33.09
CA ASP A 561 -3.79 -20.83 -33.92
C ASP A 561 -5.02 -20.80 -34.84
N GLY A 562 -5.61 -19.62 -35.08
CA GLY A 562 -6.76 -19.42 -35.95
C GLY A 562 -6.43 -19.45 -37.44
N ILE A 563 -7.46 -19.52 -38.28
CA ILE A 563 -7.34 -19.51 -39.74
C ILE A 563 -6.69 -18.21 -40.22
N ALA A 564 -7.03 -17.06 -39.61
CA ALA A 564 -6.43 -15.78 -39.91
C ALA A 564 -4.91 -15.78 -39.59
N ASN A 565 -4.51 -16.28 -38.43
CA ASN A 565 -3.09 -16.42 -38.06
C ASN A 565 -2.33 -17.31 -39.04
N ALA A 566 -2.89 -18.45 -39.43
CA ALA A 566 -2.29 -19.37 -40.40
C ALA A 566 -2.11 -18.70 -41.77
N SER A 567 -3.16 -18.07 -42.31
CA SER A 567 -3.10 -17.31 -43.57
C SER A 567 -2.08 -16.17 -43.52
N ASN A 568 -1.98 -15.48 -42.37
CA ASN A 568 -1.02 -14.41 -42.16
C ASN A 568 0.43 -14.94 -42.08
N ARG A 569 0.68 -16.10 -41.45
CA ARG A 569 1.98 -16.79 -41.49
C ARG A 569 2.37 -17.19 -42.91
N ASP A 570 1.45 -17.81 -43.65
CA ASP A 570 1.68 -18.21 -45.05
C ASP A 570 2.00 -17.01 -45.95
N HIS A 571 1.39 -15.85 -45.70
CA HIS A 571 1.66 -14.61 -46.41
C HIS A 571 3.04 -14.03 -46.05
N ILE A 572 3.33 -13.84 -44.76
CA ILE A 572 4.60 -13.29 -44.29
C ILE A 572 5.77 -14.22 -44.66
N GLN A 573 5.60 -15.54 -44.64
CA GLN A 573 6.62 -16.47 -45.10
C GLN A 573 6.94 -16.30 -46.59
N LYS A 574 5.93 -16.09 -47.45
CA LYS A 574 6.15 -15.80 -48.89
C LYS A 574 6.80 -14.44 -49.14
N CYS A 575 6.57 -13.46 -48.27
CA CYS A 575 7.21 -12.14 -48.36
C CYS A 575 8.66 -12.14 -47.85
N LEU A 576 8.98 -12.91 -46.81
CA LEU A 576 10.34 -13.01 -46.25
C LEU A 576 11.23 -14.01 -46.99
N TYR A 577 10.66 -15.02 -47.62
CA TYR A 577 11.37 -16.09 -48.34
C TYR A 577 10.83 -16.27 -49.77
N PRO A 578 10.96 -15.27 -50.66
CA PRO A 578 10.67 -15.40 -52.08
C PRO A 578 11.61 -16.40 -52.79
N ASP A 579 11.28 -16.74 -54.05
CA ASP A 579 12.12 -17.60 -54.87
C ASP A 579 13.52 -16.97 -55.08
N ASN A 580 14.57 -17.66 -54.64
CA ASN A 580 15.98 -17.21 -54.57
C ASN A 580 16.31 -16.13 -53.51
N TRP A 581 15.52 -16.01 -52.44
CA TRP A 581 15.77 -15.09 -51.31
C TRP A 581 17.20 -15.14 -50.75
N ASP A 582 17.84 -16.32 -50.77
CA ASP A 582 19.20 -16.54 -50.32
C ASP A 582 20.22 -15.82 -51.21
N ASN A 583 20.02 -15.86 -52.53
CA ASN A 583 20.83 -15.18 -53.51
C ASN A 583 20.58 -13.66 -53.47
N ASP A 584 19.34 -13.23 -53.28
CA ASP A 584 18.99 -11.82 -53.16
C ASP A 584 19.60 -11.18 -51.90
N ILE A 585 19.57 -11.86 -50.75
CA ILE A 585 20.25 -11.38 -49.53
C ILE A 585 21.77 -11.33 -49.74
N ASN A 586 22.37 -12.39 -50.29
CA ASN A 586 23.82 -12.42 -50.55
C ASN A 586 24.24 -11.29 -51.51
N ASN A 587 23.48 -11.04 -52.57
CA ASN A 587 23.70 -9.96 -53.52
C ASN A 587 23.52 -8.58 -52.88
N PHE A 588 22.44 -8.36 -52.12
CA PHE A 588 22.20 -7.10 -51.40
C PHE A 588 23.36 -6.80 -50.43
N VAL A 589 23.77 -7.79 -49.63
CA VAL A 589 24.84 -7.63 -48.64
C VAL A 589 26.19 -7.38 -49.32
N ALA A 590 26.50 -8.10 -50.41
CA ALA A 590 27.73 -7.87 -51.18
C ALA A 590 27.77 -6.45 -51.79
N VAL A 591 26.76 -6.07 -52.59
CA VAL A 591 26.69 -4.75 -53.25
C VAL A 591 26.66 -3.61 -52.22
N THR A 592 25.98 -3.78 -51.09
CA THR A 592 25.97 -2.79 -50.01
C THR A 592 27.33 -2.70 -49.32
N THR A 593 28.01 -3.83 -49.10
CA THR A 593 29.36 -3.90 -48.52
C THR A 593 30.37 -3.21 -49.42
N ASP A 594 30.37 -3.50 -50.72
CA ASP A 594 31.29 -2.88 -51.69
C ASP A 594 31.09 -1.37 -51.76
N ARG A 595 29.84 -0.89 -51.85
CA ARG A 595 29.55 0.56 -51.81
C ARG A 595 30.04 1.22 -50.52
N LEU A 596 29.89 0.57 -49.37
CA LEU A 596 30.34 1.10 -48.08
C LEU A 596 31.88 1.10 -47.94
N LEU A 597 32.54 0.06 -48.47
CA LEU A 597 34.00 -0.01 -48.56
C LEU A 597 34.57 1.08 -49.47
N ASP A 598 33.92 1.39 -50.60
CA ASP A 598 34.34 2.48 -51.47
C ASP A 598 34.05 3.86 -50.87
N GLN A 599 32.89 4.03 -50.22
CA GLN A 599 32.43 5.28 -49.59
C GLN A 599 33.26 5.68 -48.37
N PHE A 600 33.66 4.72 -47.53
CA PHE A 600 34.36 4.98 -46.27
C PHE A 600 35.83 4.52 -46.25
N GLY A 601 36.27 3.74 -47.24
CA GLY A 601 37.67 3.32 -47.41
C GLY A 601 38.57 4.48 -47.77
N SER A 602 39.19 5.07 -46.75
CA SER A 602 40.04 6.25 -46.87
C SER A 602 41.43 5.84 -47.37
N SER A 603 41.94 6.51 -48.42
CA SER A 603 43.30 6.24 -48.93
C SER A 603 44.34 6.72 -47.93
N VAL A 604 45.16 5.79 -47.42
CA VAL A 604 46.24 6.11 -46.48
C VAL A 604 47.50 6.43 -47.27
N ALA A 605 47.91 7.70 -47.25
CA ALA A 605 49.28 8.05 -47.64
C ALA A 605 50.24 7.33 -46.66
N SER A 606 51.18 6.55 -47.16
CA SER A 606 51.95 5.60 -46.33
C SER A 606 52.74 6.29 -45.21
N GLN A 607 52.20 6.28 -43.99
CA GLN A 607 52.81 6.94 -42.82
C GLN A 607 53.95 6.13 -42.17
N THR A 608 54.57 5.23 -42.93
CA THR A 608 55.79 4.52 -42.54
C THR A 608 56.87 4.77 -43.59
N GLY A 609 58.00 5.36 -43.17
CA GLY A 609 59.16 5.68 -44.02
C GLY A 609 60.00 4.46 -44.41
N LEU A 610 59.34 3.33 -44.72
CA LEU A 610 59.95 2.04 -45.00
C LEU A 610 59.27 1.40 -46.22
N HIS A 611 59.61 1.85 -47.42
CA HIS A 611 59.22 1.17 -48.66
C HIS A 611 60.06 -0.10 -48.85
N PRO A 612 59.46 -1.29 -48.99
CA PRO A 612 60.14 -2.44 -49.60
C PRO A 612 60.43 -2.09 -51.07
N PRO A 613 61.64 -2.35 -51.60
CA PRO A 613 62.14 -1.70 -52.82
C PRO A 613 61.45 -2.08 -54.15
N ASN A 614 60.42 -2.94 -54.13
CA ASN A 614 59.77 -3.49 -55.33
C ASN A 614 58.23 -3.31 -55.36
N VAL A 615 57.64 -2.43 -54.54
CA VAL A 615 56.19 -2.13 -54.58
C VAL A 615 55.93 -0.92 -55.50
N PRO A 616 55.02 -0.99 -56.49
CA PRO A 616 54.67 0.15 -57.34
C PRO A 616 54.12 1.34 -56.56
N LYS A 617 54.39 2.56 -57.05
CA LYS A 617 53.94 3.82 -56.40
C LYS A 617 52.41 4.00 -56.34
N ASP A 618 51.66 3.22 -57.11
CA ASP A 618 50.20 3.32 -57.21
C ASP A 618 49.44 2.35 -56.28
N THR A 619 50.14 1.55 -55.46
CA THR A 619 49.52 0.61 -54.52
C THR A 619 48.90 1.34 -53.32
N ARG A 620 47.68 1.89 -53.53
CA ARG A 620 46.91 2.63 -52.51
C ARG A 620 46.31 1.68 -51.48
N THR A 621 46.97 1.52 -50.34
CA THR A 621 46.33 0.95 -49.14
C THR A 621 45.18 1.87 -48.70
N ARG A 622 43.99 1.29 -48.50
CA ARG A 622 42.85 1.97 -47.85
C ARG A 622 42.64 1.41 -46.46
N GLU A 623 42.25 2.26 -45.53
CA GLU A 623 41.77 1.87 -44.19
C GLU A 623 40.28 2.19 -44.04
N VAL A 624 39.58 1.34 -43.28
CA VAL A 624 38.14 1.45 -43.02
C VAL A 624 37.80 0.81 -41.67
N ASP A 625 36.94 1.45 -40.89
CA ASP A 625 36.32 0.82 -39.72
C ASP A 625 35.25 -0.15 -40.20
N ILE A 626 35.64 -1.43 -40.36
CA ILE A 626 34.76 -2.49 -40.88
C ILE A 626 33.51 -2.71 -40.01
N VAL A 627 33.58 -2.44 -38.70
CA VAL A 627 32.44 -2.65 -37.79
C VAL A 627 31.45 -1.50 -37.92
N ARG A 628 31.93 -0.26 -37.77
CA ARG A 628 31.08 0.96 -37.76
C ARG A 628 30.60 1.35 -39.15
N ASN A 629 31.50 1.37 -40.13
CA ASN A 629 31.23 1.98 -41.44
C ASN A 629 30.73 0.96 -42.47
N VAL A 630 30.87 -0.35 -42.20
CA VAL A 630 30.48 -1.41 -43.15
C VAL A 630 29.45 -2.35 -42.53
N ILE A 631 29.81 -3.17 -41.54
CA ILE A 631 28.92 -4.20 -40.96
C ILE A 631 27.64 -3.56 -40.40
N ALA A 632 27.76 -2.59 -39.49
CA ALA A 632 26.59 -1.94 -38.89
C ALA A 632 25.68 -1.28 -39.94
N LEU A 633 26.26 -0.52 -40.88
CA LEU A 633 25.49 0.14 -41.93
C LEU A 633 24.89 -0.83 -42.94
N ALA A 634 25.55 -1.94 -43.28
CA ALA A 634 25.01 -2.96 -44.16
C ALA A 634 23.82 -3.69 -43.52
N THR A 635 23.95 -4.11 -42.26
CA THR A 635 22.85 -4.76 -41.51
C THR A 635 21.68 -3.80 -41.26
N THR A 636 21.94 -2.51 -40.96
CA THR A 636 20.89 -1.49 -40.86
C THR A 636 20.20 -1.24 -42.20
N ARG A 637 20.94 -1.08 -43.31
CA ARG A 637 20.37 -0.90 -44.65
C ARG A 637 19.55 -2.10 -45.09
N PHE A 638 20.01 -3.32 -44.81
CA PHE A 638 19.27 -4.55 -45.07
C PHE A 638 17.97 -4.61 -44.26
N SER A 639 18.05 -4.34 -42.95
CA SER A 639 16.88 -4.34 -42.07
C SER A 639 15.84 -3.28 -42.49
N ALA A 640 16.30 -2.10 -42.92
CA ALA A 640 15.42 -1.05 -43.43
C ALA A 640 14.73 -1.46 -44.73
N ALA A 641 15.45 -2.06 -45.67
CA ALA A 641 14.89 -2.56 -46.93
C ALA A 641 13.90 -3.73 -46.71
N LEU A 642 14.23 -4.70 -45.85
CA LEU A 642 13.41 -5.88 -45.57
C LEU A 642 12.07 -5.53 -44.89
N TRP A 643 12.07 -4.52 -44.02
CA TRP A 643 10.89 -4.11 -43.25
C TRP A 643 10.24 -2.82 -43.77
N SER A 644 10.65 -2.34 -44.95
CA SER A 644 10.20 -1.07 -45.55
C SER A 644 10.26 0.13 -44.59
N LEU A 645 11.28 0.18 -43.74
CA LEU A 645 11.46 1.26 -42.75
C LEU A 645 12.12 2.47 -43.41
N PRO A 646 11.57 3.68 -43.23
CA PRO A 646 12.13 4.88 -43.83
C PRO A 646 13.52 5.19 -43.24
N MET A 647 14.52 5.33 -44.11
CA MET A 647 15.93 5.45 -43.73
C MET A 647 16.62 6.50 -44.61
N THR A 648 17.03 7.61 -43.99
CA THR A 648 17.74 8.67 -44.70
C THR A 648 19.16 8.22 -45.08
N THR A 649 19.49 8.41 -46.36
CA THR A 649 20.80 8.10 -46.94
C THR A 649 21.25 9.26 -47.84
N GLN A 650 22.47 9.20 -48.39
CA GLN A 650 22.89 10.15 -49.42
C GLN A 650 22.13 9.97 -50.75
N GLU A 651 21.58 8.77 -51.00
CA GLU A 651 20.81 8.45 -52.22
C GLU A 651 19.31 8.79 -52.04
N SER A 652 18.74 8.61 -50.85
CA SER A 652 17.43 9.16 -50.45
C SER A 652 17.53 10.02 -49.18
N PRO A 653 17.71 11.34 -49.30
CA PRO A 653 17.75 12.26 -48.17
C PRO A 653 16.39 12.45 -47.47
N GLY A 654 15.29 12.13 -48.15
CA GLY A 654 13.93 12.15 -47.58
C GLY A 654 13.57 10.90 -46.78
N GLY A 655 14.35 9.81 -46.95
CA GLY A 655 14.15 8.55 -46.24
C GLY A 655 13.01 7.67 -46.78
N ALA A 656 12.41 8.02 -47.93
CA ALA A 656 11.47 7.20 -48.69
C ALA A 656 12.17 6.53 -49.89
#